data_AF-A0A7J5VU84-F1
#
_entry.id   AF-A0A7J5VU84-F1
#
_cell.length_a   1.000
_cell.length_b   1.000
_cell.length_c   1.000
_cell.angle_alpha   90.00
_cell.angle_beta   90.00
_cell.angle_gamma   90.00
#
_symmetry.space_group_name_H-M   'P 1'
#
loop_
_entity.id
_entity.type
_entity.pdbx_description
1 polymer ?
#
loop_
_entity_poly.entity_id
_entity_poly.type
_entity_poly.pdbx_seq_one_letter_code
_entity_poly.pdbx_strand_id
1 'polypeptide(L)'
;MIFKSITITNLFSYYGENVFDLTTSPEVGKNIVVLRGRNGGGKTSFINSVKLLFLGPSDEIRRTVQRRRTPSDKQYICGIDNEWAGILNVKAKNANINRCGVKISWESGDGAVVAKRTWIVNINSNTFKEQLTVSTVYKGDLQGESAKNYLEQCLPKAYVPYFFFDGEEVQSLAEANSNEIIQTMERLLNIRPLENVQEQLRILRREWEKASMDKEKERQLIEAEAELNGKNAKKEQLNQQISDTEVNIAESQEDLEKIQRNLHLLWAIPSQTSEVRLEEKKKQKVERQKEILSNLADGWHRDSFLRVLPELVEKSLKAAETITQNNIGTHAEFLASLKQRLPAIFTSPPFPSPRLEQSQVAFYQKRIQKELEVFSVEDKHNSLLDIDGYRAITLSRVLTSYRPSLKPALQIQEKLSEAKSINNAIFEIEKQLHDTGTLSQRQQEEYSRLQDQEKETKDGLMNLQLQLNLALRESKLNDREITTCINKIKDIEKALEIAQDHRLQYDFAKSLINILEEVKKRLKVQKRQELEDTYNRYLKRLLDSNTLINHIEIDDHFAIAYKDNNGEKIGLSTISAGMKQLSATALLWALKDVSGKDIPIIIDTPMGRIDRQHQDNLLREYYPNVGKQMILLPTDSELDDRKHAMLRPYICREYTLDNPDGQATKVVPFNA
;
A
#
# COMPACT_ATOMS: atom_id res chain seq x y z
N MET A 1 -18.11 4.00 30.71
CA MET A 1 -19.11 4.77 29.94
C MET A 1 -20.26 5.11 30.87
N ILE A 2 -20.67 6.38 30.99
CA ILE A 2 -21.80 6.82 31.82
C ILE A 2 -22.67 7.78 31.00
N PHE A 3 -23.95 7.48 30.81
CA PHE A 3 -24.90 8.34 30.10
C PHE A 3 -25.18 9.62 30.89
N LYS A 4 -24.98 10.78 30.26
CA LYS A 4 -25.34 12.09 30.83
C LYS A 4 -26.77 12.47 30.47
N SER A 5 -27.15 12.32 29.19
CA SER A 5 -28.52 12.58 28.77
C SER A 5 -28.95 11.70 27.60
N ILE A 6 -30.25 11.40 27.55
CA ILE A 6 -30.89 10.71 26.43
C ILE A 6 -32.02 11.58 25.93
N THR A 7 -32.06 11.83 24.62
CA THR A 7 -33.12 12.58 23.96
C THR A 7 -33.79 11.69 22.93
N ILE A 8 -35.10 11.49 23.07
CA ILE A 8 -35.93 10.70 22.15
C ILE A 8 -36.87 11.66 21.42
N THR A 9 -36.87 11.57 20.09
CA THR A 9 -37.66 12.44 19.21
C THR A 9 -38.59 11.61 18.32
N ASN A 10 -39.91 11.77 18.49
CA ASN A 10 -40.96 11.15 17.66
C ASN A 10 -40.84 9.63 17.47
N LEU A 11 -40.37 8.89 18.49
CA LEU A 11 -40.01 7.48 18.37
C LEU A 11 -40.86 6.62 19.31
N PHE A 12 -41.47 5.54 18.79
CA PHE A 12 -42.44 4.70 19.49
C PHE A 12 -43.55 5.51 20.20
N SER A 13 -43.68 5.42 21.53
CA SER A 13 -44.67 6.17 22.32
C SER A 13 -44.29 7.64 22.57
N TYR A 14 -43.05 8.05 22.27
CA TYR A 14 -42.58 9.41 22.54
C TYR A 14 -42.89 10.33 21.35
N TYR A 15 -43.72 11.35 21.59
CA TYR A 15 -44.02 12.43 20.64
C TYR A 15 -43.28 13.71 21.03
N GLY A 16 -42.76 14.45 20.05
CA GLY A 16 -41.93 15.63 20.30
C GLY A 16 -40.53 15.27 20.82
N GLU A 17 -39.83 16.25 21.37
CA GLU A 17 -38.51 16.08 21.98
C GLU A 17 -38.62 15.79 23.47
N ASN A 18 -38.23 14.58 23.89
CA ASN A 18 -38.25 14.14 25.28
C ASN A 18 -36.81 13.97 25.77
N VAL A 19 -36.42 14.76 26.76
CA VAL A 19 -35.05 14.78 27.31
C VAL A 19 -35.03 14.15 28.69
N PHE A 20 -34.17 13.16 28.87
CA PHE A 20 -33.87 12.49 30.13
C PHE A 20 -32.49 12.91 30.59
N ASP A 21 -32.39 13.45 31.81
CA ASP A 21 -31.10 13.71 32.45
C ASP A 21 -30.72 12.52 33.32
N LEU A 22 -29.64 11.85 32.94
CA LEU A 22 -29.18 10.59 33.53
C LEU A 22 -27.87 10.75 34.27
N THR A 23 -27.36 11.98 34.42
CA THR A 23 -26.14 12.22 35.21
C THR A 23 -26.25 11.60 36.60
N THR A 24 -25.36 10.64 36.89
CA THR A 24 -25.23 9.99 38.19
C THR A 24 -23.98 10.49 38.91
N SER A 25 -23.93 10.32 40.23
CA SER A 25 -22.75 10.62 41.06
C SER A 25 -22.29 9.33 41.76
N PRO A 26 -21.64 8.41 41.01
CA PRO A 26 -21.24 7.11 41.56
C PRO A 26 -20.26 7.23 42.73
N GLU A 27 -19.46 8.30 42.80
CA GLU A 27 -18.52 8.58 43.89
C GLU A 27 -19.19 8.76 45.26
N VAL A 28 -20.47 9.14 45.27
CA VAL A 28 -21.28 9.35 46.49
C VAL A 28 -22.20 8.14 46.75
N GLY A 29 -22.01 7.03 46.02
CA GLY A 29 -22.84 5.83 46.13
C GLY A 29 -24.24 5.97 45.50
N LYS A 30 -24.49 7.03 44.72
CA LYS A 30 -25.77 7.26 44.03
C LYS A 30 -25.65 7.01 42.52
N ASN A 31 -25.84 5.76 42.12
CA ASN A 31 -25.66 5.27 40.76
C ASN A 31 -26.96 4.84 40.05
N ILE A 32 -28.13 4.90 40.71
CA ILE A 32 -29.40 4.41 40.16
C ILE A 32 -30.26 5.58 39.63
N VAL A 33 -30.82 5.42 38.44
CA VAL A 33 -31.89 6.27 37.89
C VAL A 33 -33.15 5.42 37.73
N VAL A 34 -34.29 5.91 38.21
CA VAL A 34 -35.57 5.19 38.14
C VAL A 34 -36.50 5.87 37.14
N LEU A 35 -37.03 5.11 36.18
CA LEU A 35 -38.06 5.53 35.24
C LEU A 35 -39.34 4.72 35.53
N ARG A 36 -40.13 5.18 36.49
CA ARG A 36 -41.35 4.52 36.93
C ARG A 36 -42.47 4.74 35.92
N GLY A 37 -43.28 3.73 35.65
CA GLY A 37 -44.48 3.91 34.83
C GLY A 37 -45.35 2.66 34.77
N ARG A 38 -46.63 2.85 34.44
CA ARG A 38 -47.56 1.74 34.21
C ARG A 38 -47.21 0.97 32.93
N ASN A 39 -47.82 -0.19 32.73
CA ASN A 39 -47.73 -0.89 31.45
C ASN A 39 -48.34 -0.03 30.36
N GLY A 40 -47.67 0.07 29.20
CA GLY A 40 -48.02 1.04 28.15
C GLY A 40 -47.56 2.49 28.39
N GLY A 41 -46.92 2.78 29.53
CA GLY A 41 -46.38 4.10 29.87
C GLY A 41 -45.16 4.54 29.04
N GLY A 42 -44.56 3.65 28.24
CA GLY A 42 -43.40 3.96 27.40
C GLY A 42 -42.06 3.38 27.86
N LYS A 43 -42.04 2.56 28.93
CA LYS A 43 -40.82 1.89 29.44
C LYS A 43 -40.09 1.07 28.37
N THR A 44 -40.81 0.14 27.74
CA THR A 44 -40.27 -0.69 26.66
C THR A 44 -39.92 0.15 25.42
N SER A 45 -40.63 1.26 25.19
CA SER A 45 -40.28 2.23 24.14
C SER A 45 -38.96 2.94 24.43
N PHE A 46 -38.65 3.24 25.70
CA PHE A 46 -37.38 3.84 26.10
C PHE A 46 -36.21 2.90 25.82
N ILE A 47 -36.28 1.67 26.34
CA ILE A 47 -35.18 0.70 26.16
C ILE A 47 -34.96 0.37 24.68
N ASN A 48 -36.03 0.21 23.89
CA ASN A 48 -35.92 -0.02 22.45
C ASN A 48 -35.33 1.18 21.71
N SER A 49 -35.61 2.41 22.15
CA SER A 49 -35.01 3.62 21.57
C SER A 49 -33.49 3.65 21.80
N VAL A 50 -33.05 3.27 23.00
CA VAL A 50 -31.61 3.17 23.32
C VAL A 50 -30.96 2.05 22.52
N LYS A 51 -31.57 0.86 22.46
CA LYS A 51 -31.10 -0.27 21.65
C LYS A 51 -30.95 0.12 20.18
N LEU A 52 -31.91 0.86 19.63
CA LEU A 52 -31.90 1.34 18.24
C LEU A 52 -30.70 2.26 17.91
N LEU A 53 -30.20 3.04 18.87
CA LEU A 53 -29.00 3.86 18.67
C LEU A 53 -27.76 3.00 18.40
N PHE A 54 -27.58 1.90 19.13
CA PHE A 54 -26.38 1.06 19.03
C PHE A 54 -26.53 0.00 17.93
N LEU A 55 -27.62 -0.76 17.96
CA LEU A 55 -27.83 -1.91 17.07
C LEU A 55 -28.28 -1.51 15.66
N GLY A 56 -29.06 -0.44 15.53
CA GLY A 56 -29.75 -0.10 14.29
C GLY A 56 -30.91 -1.06 14.01
N PRO A 57 -31.43 -1.16 12.77
CA PRO A 57 -32.45 -2.15 12.40
C PRO A 57 -31.86 -3.56 12.30
N SER A 58 -31.13 -4.02 13.32
CA SER A 58 -30.58 -5.36 13.41
C SER A 58 -31.67 -6.44 13.49
N ASP A 59 -31.35 -7.68 13.09
CA ASP A 59 -32.29 -8.81 13.16
C ASP A 59 -32.86 -9.01 14.57
N GLU A 60 -32.05 -8.75 15.60
CA GLU A 60 -32.43 -8.93 17.00
C GLU A 60 -33.56 -7.99 17.44
N ILE A 61 -33.43 -6.70 17.15
CA ILE A 61 -34.51 -5.73 17.40
C ILE A 61 -35.73 -6.03 16.52
N ARG A 62 -35.54 -6.54 15.30
CA ARG A 62 -36.65 -6.86 14.39
C ARG A 62 -37.45 -8.08 14.85
N ARG A 63 -36.81 -9.06 15.50
CA ARG A 63 -37.46 -10.24 16.08
C ARG A 63 -38.39 -9.91 17.26
N THR A 64 -38.22 -8.77 17.93
CA THR A 64 -39.13 -8.36 19.01
C THR A 64 -40.54 -8.04 18.50
N VAL A 65 -40.69 -7.73 17.20
CA VAL A 65 -42.01 -7.47 16.58
C VAL A 65 -42.72 -8.78 16.22
N GLN A 66 -41.98 -9.74 15.63
CA GLN A 66 -42.52 -11.05 15.28
C GLN A 66 -41.49 -12.17 15.53
N ARG A 67 -41.83 -13.10 16.42
CA ARG A 67 -40.98 -14.26 16.77
C ARG A 67 -40.88 -15.31 15.67
N ARG A 68 -41.85 -15.38 14.73
CA ARG A 68 -41.93 -16.41 13.68
C ARG A 68 -41.35 -15.99 12.33
N ARG A 69 -41.38 -14.69 11.98
CA ARG A 69 -40.85 -14.15 10.73
C ARG A 69 -40.22 -12.78 11.00
N THR A 70 -38.91 -12.67 10.85
CA THR A 70 -38.22 -11.40 11.05
C THR A 70 -38.63 -10.42 9.94
N PRO A 71 -39.23 -9.25 10.26
CA PRO A 71 -39.54 -8.25 9.26
C PRO A 71 -38.27 -7.70 8.61
N SER A 72 -38.35 -7.21 7.37
CA SER A 72 -37.23 -6.48 6.74
C SER A 72 -36.99 -5.12 7.40
N ASP A 73 -35.80 -4.54 7.21
CA ASP A 73 -35.47 -3.21 7.74
C ASP A 73 -36.52 -2.14 7.39
N LYS A 74 -37.02 -2.16 6.14
CA LYS A 74 -38.07 -1.25 5.68
C LYS A 74 -39.39 -1.47 6.41
N GLN A 75 -39.80 -2.73 6.59
CA GLN A 75 -41.02 -3.10 7.30
C GLN A 75 -40.95 -2.74 8.79
N TYR A 76 -39.80 -2.90 9.42
CA TYR A 76 -39.61 -2.51 10.82
C TYR A 76 -39.66 -0.98 11.01
N ILE A 77 -39.04 -0.21 10.12
CA ILE A 77 -38.97 1.25 10.26
C ILE A 77 -40.28 1.92 9.83
N CYS A 78 -40.80 1.58 8.66
CA CYS A 78 -41.98 2.24 8.09
C CYS A 78 -43.31 1.63 8.53
N GLY A 79 -43.29 0.37 8.97
CA GLY A 79 -44.46 -0.40 9.38
C GLY A 79 -44.83 -1.54 8.43
N ILE A 80 -45.68 -2.43 8.91
CA ILE A 80 -46.38 -3.49 8.18
C ILE A 80 -47.87 -3.22 8.37
N ASP A 81 -48.63 -3.22 7.28
CA ASP A 81 -50.08 -3.00 7.31
C ASP A 81 -50.75 -3.92 8.33
N ASN A 82 -51.54 -3.33 9.24
CA ASN A 82 -52.28 -3.98 10.33
C ASN A 82 -51.48 -4.77 11.39
N GLU A 83 -50.18 -5.00 11.21
CA GLU A 83 -49.35 -5.79 12.15
C GLU A 83 -48.36 -4.93 12.94
N TRP A 84 -47.81 -3.87 12.35
CA TRP A 84 -46.79 -3.03 12.99
C TRP A 84 -46.84 -1.58 12.47
N ALA A 85 -46.99 -0.61 13.36
CA ALA A 85 -47.14 0.80 12.95
C ALA A 85 -45.84 1.47 12.47
N GLY A 86 -44.68 0.81 12.62
CA GLY A 86 -43.36 1.39 12.39
C GLY A 86 -42.75 1.98 13.65
N ILE A 87 -41.49 2.42 13.57
CA ILE A 87 -40.79 3.06 14.71
C ILE A 87 -41.25 4.51 14.95
N LEU A 88 -41.88 5.14 13.95
CA LEU A 88 -42.38 6.52 14.03
C LEU A 88 -43.63 6.58 14.90
N ASN A 89 -43.67 7.53 15.82
CA ASN A 89 -44.84 7.75 16.66
C ASN A 89 -46.11 8.03 15.82
N VAL A 90 -47.24 7.44 16.23
CA VAL A 90 -48.53 7.55 15.50
C VAL A 90 -49.00 9.00 15.39
N LYS A 91 -48.87 9.79 16.45
CA LYS A 91 -49.24 11.22 16.46
C LYS A 91 -48.33 12.04 15.55
N ALA A 92 -47.05 11.71 15.47
CA ALA A 92 -46.11 12.32 14.52
C ALA A 92 -46.45 11.99 13.07
N LYS A 93 -46.81 10.72 12.80
CA LYS A 93 -47.26 10.25 11.48
C LYS A 93 -48.50 11.01 11.01
N ASN A 94 -49.50 11.18 11.88
CA ASN A 94 -50.72 11.92 11.58
C ASN A 94 -50.48 13.42 11.38
N ALA A 95 -49.46 13.98 12.04
CA ALA A 95 -49.05 15.38 11.89
C ALA A 95 -48.12 15.62 10.67
N ASN A 96 -47.92 14.63 9.78
CA ASN A 96 -46.99 14.68 8.66
C ASN A 96 -45.52 14.96 9.06
N ILE A 97 -45.13 14.62 10.28
CA ILE A 97 -43.75 14.72 10.74
C ILE A 97 -43.02 13.44 10.34
N ASN A 98 -42.05 13.58 9.44
CA ASN A 98 -41.30 12.45 8.88
C ASN A 98 -39.98 12.15 9.59
N ARG A 99 -39.59 12.95 10.59
CA ARG A 99 -38.30 12.84 11.28
C ARG A 99 -38.46 12.28 12.69
N CYS A 100 -37.74 11.21 12.97
CA CYS A 100 -37.58 10.65 14.31
C CYS A 100 -36.11 10.31 14.59
N GLY A 101 -35.76 10.14 15.86
CA GLY A 101 -34.39 9.80 16.23
C GLY A 101 -34.14 9.75 17.71
N VAL A 102 -32.95 9.29 18.04
CA VAL A 102 -32.43 9.17 19.39
C VAL A 102 -31.05 9.80 19.45
N LYS A 103 -30.79 10.56 20.52
CA LYS A 103 -29.50 11.18 20.82
C LYS A 103 -29.11 10.79 22.23
N ILE A 104 -27.88 10.33 22.41
CA ILE A 104 -27.33 9.97 23.71
C ILE A 104 -26.00 10.70 23.89
N SER A 105 -25.85 11.35 25.04
CA SER A 105 -24.58 11.94 25.47
C SER A 105 -23.99 11.13 26.61
N TRP A 106 -22.68 10.92 26.61
CA TRP A 106 -21.97 10.20 27.67
C TRP A 106 -20.55 10.72 27.87
N GLU A 107 -19.97 10.33 29.00
CA GLU A 107 -18.57 10.55 29.30
C GLU A 107 -17.76 9.28 29.05
N SER A 108 -16.68 9.44 28.29
CA SER A 108 -15.66 8.42 28.03
C SER A 108 -14.30 8.92 28.53
N GLY A 109 -13.28 8.05 28.55
CA GLY A 109 -11.90 8.48 28.80
C GLY A 109 -11.42 9.55 27.80
N ASP A 110 -12.01 9.56 26.61
CA ASP A 110 -11.82 10.54 25.54
C ASP A 110 -12.73 11.79 25.68
N GLY A 111 -13.23 12.08 26.88
CA GLY A 111 -14.09 13.25 27.15
C GLY A 111 -15.57 13.04 26.79
N ALA A 112 -16.29 14.15 26.57
CA ALA A 112 -17.73 14.14 26.30
C ALA A 112 -18.03 13.69 24.86
N VAL A 113 -18.90 12.69 24.73
CA VAL A 113 -19.30 12.10 23.45
C VAL A 113 -20.80 12.28 23.25
N VAL A 114 -21.21 12.61 22.03
CA VAL A 114 -22.62 12.73 21.64
C VAL A 114 -22.87 11.88 20.40
N ALA A 115 -23.65 10.81 20.52
CA ALA A 115 -24.13 10.05 19.37
C ALA A 115 -25.58 10.37 19.08
N LYS A 116 -25.90 10.52 17.80
CA LYS A 116 -27.25 10.79 17.30
C LYS A 116 -27.52 9.92 16.10
N ARG A 117 -28.62 9.16 16.15
CA ARG A 117 -29.16 8.41 15.02
C ARG A 117 -30.55 8.93 14.70
N THR A 118 -30.75 9.36 13.46
CA THR A 118 -32.04 9.89 12.98
C THR A 118 -32.50 9.17 11.73
N TRP A 119 -33.81 8.98 11.63
CA TRP A 119 -34.48 8.43 10.46
C TRP A 119 -35.43 9.48 9.87
N ILE A 120 -35.38 9.61 8.54
CA ILE A 120 -36.34 10.38 7.76
C ILE A 120 -37.19 9.38 7.01
N VAL A 121 -38.44 9.21 7.43
CA VAL A 121 -39.38 8.19 6.92
C VAL A 121 -40.36 8.84 5.94
N ASN A 122 -40.28 8.47 4.68
CA ASN A 122 -41.24 8.88 3.67
C ASN A 122 -42.44 7.93 3.68
N ILE A 123 -43.53 8.37 4.30
CA ILE A 123 -44.75 7.57 4.49
C ILE A 123 -45.36 7.16 3.12
N ASN A 124 -45.33 8.05 2.12
CA ASN A 124 -45.95 7.80 0.81
C ASN A 124 -45.18 6.81 -0.07
N SER A 125 -43.85 6.78 0.03
CA SER A 125 -43.00 5.90 -0.80
C SER A 125 -42.47 4.69 -0.04
N ASN A 126 -42.84 4.55 1.23
CA ASN A 126 -42.36 3.49 2.12
C ASN A 126 -40.82 3.37 2.17
N THR A 127 -40.12 4.51 2.04
CA THR A 127 -38.66 4.60 2.05
C THR A 127 -38.17 5.35 3.28
N PHE A 128 -36.95 5.05 3.74
CA PHE A 128 -36.31 5.80 4.82
C PHE A 128 -34.88 6.19 4.45
N LYS A 129 -34.40 7.29 5.05
CA LYS A 129 -32.98 7.65 5.08
C LYS A 129 -32.50 7.62 6.53
N GLU A 130 -31.46 6.83 6.80
CA GLU A 130 -30.77 6.80 8.09
C GLU A 130 -29.58 7.76 8.08
N GLN A 131 -29.42 8.53 9.16
CA GLN A 131 -28.23 9.33 9.42
C GLN A 131 -27.69 9.01 10.82
N LEU A 132 -26.42 8.62 10.90
CA LEU A 132 -25.69 8.39 12.14
C LEU A 132 -24.52 9.36 12.23
N THR A 133 -24.48 10.12 13.32
CA THR A 133 -23.43 11.09 13.64
C THR A 133 -22.93 10.86 15.05
N VAL A 134 -21.61 10.81 15.24
CA VAL A 134 -20.96 10.73 16.55
C VAL A 134 -19.96 11.86 16.68
N SER A 135 -20.22 12.78 17.60
CA SER A 135 -19.35 13.92 17.89
C SER A 135 -18.49 13.60 19.11
N THR A 136 -17.18 13.75 18.97
CA THR A 136 -16.20 13.58 20.06
C THR A 136 -15.30 14.80 20.17
N VAL A 137 -14.81 15.11 21.38
CA VAL A 137 -13.91 16.24 21.59
C VAL A 137 -12.60 16.09 20.81
N TYR A 138 -12.06 14.86 20.73
CA TYR A 138 -10.74 14.62 20.12
C TYR A 138 -10.75 14.25 18.64
N LYS A 139 -11.77 13.53 18.13
CA LYS A 139 -11.83 13.08 16.72
C LYS A 139 -12.78 13.91 15.86
N GLY A 140 -13.47 14.90 16.44
CA GLY A 140 -14.47 15.71 15.74
C GLY A 140 -15.75 14.94 15.43
N ASP A 141 -16.47 15.36 14.39
CA ASP A 141 -17.73 14.78 13.95
C ASP A 141 -17.51 13.60 12.98
N LEU A 142 -17.80 12.40 13.46
CA LEU A 142 -17.77 11.17 12.69
C LEU A 142 -19.15 10.91 12.06
N GLN A 143 -19.17 10.45 10.80
CA GLN A 143 -20.40 10.09 10.08
C GLN A 143 -20.30 8.70 9.46
N GLY A 144 -21.44 8.06 9.19
CA GLY A 144 -21.51 6.82 8.43
C GLY A 144 -20.74 5.66 9.07
N GLU A 145 -19.79 5.09 8.35
CA GLU A 145 -19.04 3.89 8.76
C GLU A 145 -18.06 4.16 9.92
N SER A 146 -17.38 5.31 9.92
CA SER A 146 -16.50 5.71 11.02
C SER A 146 -17.28 5.86 12.34
N ALA A 147 -18.50 6.39 12.27
CA ALA A 147 -19.39 6.48 13.43
C ALA A 147 -19.86 5.10 13.92
N LYS A 148 -20.15 4.16 13.00
CA LYS A 148 -20.49 2.77 13.35
C LYS A 148 -19.32 2.07 14.04
N ASN A 149 -18.11 2.20 13.51
CA ASN A 149 -16.91 1.59 14.08
C ASN A 149 -16.61 2.14 15.48
N TYR A 150 -16.81 3.45 15.69
CA TYR A 150 -16.66 4.06 17.01
C TYR A 150 -17.67 3.51 18.02
N LEU A 151 -18.94 3.36 17.63
CA LEU A 151 -19.95 2.74 18.50
C LEU A 151 -19.61 1.28 18.81
N GLU A 152 -19.13 0.51 17.83
CA GLU A 152 -18.73 -0.88 18.02
C GLU A 152 -17.53 -1.01 18.99
N GLN A 153 -16.62 -0.03 19.00
CA GLN A 153 -15.52 0.03 19.98
C GLN A 153 -16.02 0.37 21.40
N CYS A 154 -16.99 1.28 21.53
CA CYS A 154 -17.52 1.70 22.82
C CYS A 154 -18.44 0.64 23.45
N LEU A 155 -19.43 0.19 22.68
CA LEU A 155 -20.41 -0.81 23.07
C LEU A 155 -20.71 -1.70 21.86
N PRO A 156 -19.99 -2.84 21.74
CA PRO A 156 -20.23 -3.79 20.67
C PRO A 156 -21.70 -4.20 20.60
N LYS A 157 -22.22 -4.39 19.39
CA LYS A 157 -23.64 -4.75 19.19
C LYS A 157 -24.02 -6.02 19.93
N ALA A 158 -23.12 -7.00 19.94
CA ALA A 158 -23.32 -8.26 20.64
C ALA A 158 -23.53 -8.11 22.16
N TYR A 159 -23.20 -6.96 22.75
CA TYR A 159 -23.27 -6.74 24.20
C TYR A 159 -24.58 -6.08 24.61
N VAL A 160 -25.16 -5.27 23.73
CA VAL A 160 -26.39 -4.51 23.97
C VAL A 160 -27.51 -5.36 24.61
N PRO A 161 -27.78 -6.61 24.17
CA PRO A 161 -28.85 -7.45 24.74
C PRO A 161 -28.60 -7.91 26.17
N TYR A 162 -27.33 -7.87 26.63
CA TYR A 162 -26.90 -8.35 27.94
C TYR A 162 -26.82 -7.22 28.97
N PHE A 163 -26.65 -5.97 28.50
CA PHE A 163 -26.62 -4.79 29.36
C PHE A 163 -27.96 -4.03 29.36
N PHE A 164 -28.69 -4.07 28.25
CA PHE A 164 -30.02 -3.46 28.10
C PHE A 164 -31.04 -4.57 27.84
N PHE A 165 -31.73 -5.03 28.88
CA PHE A 165 -32.64 -6.17 28.77
C PHE A 165 -33.93 -5.98 29.53
N ASP A 166 -34.90 -6.82 29.18
CA ASP A 166 -36.13 -7.00 29.94
C ASP A 166 -35.93 -8.19 30.90
N GLY A 167 -36.25 -7.99 32.18
CA GLY A 167 -36.13 -8.98 33.23
C GLY A 167 -36.93 -10.26 32.93
N GLU A 168 -38.03 -10.17 32.18
CA GLU A 168 -38.78 -11.36 31.76
C GLU A 168 -38.10 -12.16 30.62
N GLU A 169 -37.41 -11.49 29.69
CA GLU A 169 -36.79 -12.13 28.52
C GLU A 169 -35.45 -12.81 28.86
N VAL A 170 -34.77 -12.32 29.90
CA VAL A 170 -33.43 -12.78 30.32
C VAL A 170 -33.40 -14.23 30.78
N GLN A 171 -34.55 -14.80 31.15
CA GLN A 171 -34.69 -16.20 31.59
C GLN A 171 -34.19 -17.19 30.54
N SER A 172 -34.38 -16.86 29.25
CA SER A 172 -33.92 -17.67 28.12
C SER A 172 -32.40 -17.85 28.07
N LEU A 173 -31.62 -16.90 28.63
CA LEU A 173 -30.16 -16.98 28.71
C LEU A 173 -29.70 -18.08 29.68
N ALA A 174 -30.45 -18.31 30.76
CA ALA A 174 -30.15 -19.38 31.71
C ALA A 174 -30.56 -20.76 31.18
N GLU A 175 -31.54 -20.81 30.27
CA GLU A 175 -32.08 -22.06 29.70
C GLU A 175 -31.29 -22.56 28.48
N ALA A 176 -30.70 -21.66 27.70
CA ALA A 176 -30.10 -22.01 26.43
C ALA A 176 -28.56 -22.10 26.52
N ASN A 177 -28.04 -23.34 26.55
CA ASN A 177 -26.68 -23.64 26.09
C ASN A 177 -26.61 -23.59 24.56
N SER A 178 -27.16 -22.53 23.95
CA SER A 178 -27.10 -22.38 22.49
C SER A 178 -25.69 -21.97 22.09
N ASN A 179 -25.25 -22.42 20.91
CA ASN A 179 -23.97 -22.00 20.34
C ASN A 179 -23.88 -20.47 20.22
N GLU A 180 -25.00 -19.77 20.02
CA GLU A 180 -25.05 -18.31 19.94
C GLU A 180 -24.69 -17.64 21.28
N ILE A 181 -25.22 -18.15 22.40
CA ILE A 181 -24.95 -17.61 23.73
C ILE A 181 -23.50 -17.89 24.12
N ILE A 182 -23.01 -19.11 23.88
CA ILE A 182 -21.60 -19.48 24.12
C ILE A 182 -20.65 -18.55 23.37
N GLN A 183 -20.88 -18.36 22.06
CA GLN A 183 -20.06 -17.44 21.26
C GLN A 183 -20.13 -16.01 21.77
N THR A 184 -21.26 -15.59 22.32
CA THR A 184 -21.42 -14.25 22.87
C THR A 184 -20.73 -14.09 24.22
N MET A 185 -20.75 -15.11 25.08
CA MET A 185 -19.93 -15.14 26.31
C MET A 185 -18.45 -15.04 25.98
N GLU A 186 -17.94 -15.81 25.01
CA GLU A 186 -16.55 -15.72 24.56
C GLU A 186 -16.18 -14.33 24.02
N ARG A 187 -17.13 -13.65 23.35
CA ARG A 187 -16.97 -12.25 22.91
C ARG A 187 -16.95 -11.29 24.09
N LEU A 188 -17.82 -11.46 25.10
CA LEU A 188 -17.87 -10.63 26.31
C LEU A 188 -16.59 -10.75 27.13
N LEU A 189 -16.04 -11.97 27.22
CA LEU A 189 -14.79 -12.28 27.92
C LEU A 189 -13.52 -11.87 27.12
N ASN A 190 -13.69 -11.22 25.98
CA ASN A 190 -12.61 -10.69 25.14
C ASN A 190 -11.62 -11.75 24.64
N ILE A 191 -12.08 -12.98 24.38
CA ILE A 191 -11.24 -14.09 23.89
C ILE A 191 -11.06 -14.01 22.36
N ARG A 192 -12.10 -13.55 21.66
CA ARG A 192 -12.20 -13.49 20.18
C ARG A 192 -11.15 -12.64 19.46
N PRO A 193 -10.68 -11.48 19.96
CA PRO A 193 -9.66 -10.71 19.25
C PRO A 193 -8.38 -11.49 18.95
N LEU A 194 -8.00 -12.44 19.83
CA LEU A 194 -6.85 -13.33 19.58
C LEU A 194 -7.09 -14.23 18.37
N GLU A 195 -8.32 -14.70 18.15
CA GLU A 195 -8.69 -15.50 16.97
C GLU A 195 -8.53 -14.69 15.68
N ASN A 196 -8.99 -13.43 15.70
CA ASN A 196 -8.88 -12.55 14.54
C ASN A 196 -7.41 -12.31 14.18
N VAL A 197 -6.55 -12.04 15.17
CA VAL A 197 -5.11 -11.86 14.94
C VAL A 197 -4.48 -13.14 14.38
N GLN A 198 -4.84 -14.30 14.92
CA GLN A 198 -4.37 -15.60 14.40
C GLN A 198 -4.79 -15.83 12.95
N GLU A 199 -6.02 -15.50 12.59
CA GLU A 199 -6.54 -15.66 11.23
C GLU A 199 -5.79 -14.76 10.24
N GLN A 200 -5.57 -13.49 10.60
CA GLN A 200 -4.78 -12.57 9.78
C GLN A 200 -3.31 -13.03 9.64
N LEU A 201 -2.68 -13.50 10.73
CA LEU A 201 -1.34 -14.05 10.68
C LEU A 201 -1.26 -15.32 9.81
N ARG A 202 -2.32 -16.16 9.78
CA ARG A 202 -2.36 -17.33 8.89
C ARG A 202 -2.46 -16.94 7.41
N ILE A 203 -3.15 -15.86 7.08
CA ILE A 203 -3.21 -15.31 5.72
C ILE A 203 -1.82 -14.81 5.31
N LEU A 204 -1.21 -13.93 6.12
CA LEU A 204 0.14 -13.40 5.87
C LEU A 204 1.18 -14.52 5.77
N ARG A 205 1.11 -15.53 6.64
CA ARG A 205 2.01 -16.69 6.58
C ARG A 205 1.93 -17.41 5.23
N ARG A 206 0.74 -17.60 4.67
CA ARG A 206 0.57 -18.25 3.35
C ARG A 206 1.15 -17.41 2.22
N GLU A 207 1.07 -16.08 2.33
CA GLU A 207 1.69 -15.17 1.37
C GLU A 207 3.22 -15.26 1.42
N TRP A 208 3.79 -15.21 2.63
CA TRP A 208 5.24 -15.34 2.84
C TRP A 208 5.79 -16.72 2.48
N GLU A 209 5.01 -17.79 2.73
CA GLU A 209 5.38 -19.16 2.33
C GLU A 209 5.59 -19.27 0.82
N LYS A 210 4.66 -18.71 0.02
CA LYS A 210 4.77 -18.68 -1.43
C LYS A 210 5.95 -17.84 -1.91
N ALA A 211 6.26 -16.75 -1.23
CA ALA A 211 7.38 -15.87 -1.58
C ALA A 211 8.76 -16.43 -1.16
N SER A 212 8.80 -17.36 -0.20
CA SER A 212 10.05 -17.93 0.35
C SER A 212 10.58 -19.16 -0.42
N MET A 213 9.78 -19.78 -1.30
CA MET A 213 10.14 -21.01 -2.02
C MET A 213 10.90 -20.70 -3.31
N ASP A 214 12.19 -20.38 -3.20
CA ASP A 214 13.06 -20.11 -4.36
C ASP A 214 14.37 -20.92 -4.33
N LYS A 215 14.27 -22.22 -3.98
CA LYS A 215 15.42 -23.17 -4.08
C LYS A 215 16.01 -23.24 -5.49
N GLU A 216 15.20 -22.94 -6.50
CA GLU A 216 15.64 -22.87 -7.90
C GLU A 216 16.59 -21.69 -8.14
N LYS A 217 16.34 -20.52 -7.53
CA LYS A 217 17.24 -19.36 -7.63
C LYS A 217 18.56 -19.56 -6.90
N GLU A 218 18.55 -20.27 -5.78
CA GLU A 218 19.78 -20.63 -5.05
C GLU A 218 20.68 -21.53 -5.91
N ARG A 219 20.09 -22.47 -6.66
CA ARG A 219 20.81 -23.27 -7.65
C ARG A 219 21.33 -22.44 -8.83
N GLN A 220 20.51 -21.51 -9.34
CA GLN A 220 20.90 -20.61 -10.43
C GLN A 220 22.04 -19.67 -10.02
N LEU A 221 22.12 -19.27 -8.75
CA LEU A 221 23.24 -18.49 -8.23
C LEU A 221 24.54 -19.28 -8.29
N ILE A 222 24.54 -20.52 -7.78
CA ILE A 222 25.72 -21.40 -7.78
C ILE A 222 26.21 -21.65 -9.23
N GLU A 223 25.28 -21.87 -10.16
CA GLU A 223 25.63 -22.06 -11.58
C GLU A 223 26.21 -20.79 -12.22
N ALA A 224 25.63 -19.62 -11.92
CA ALA A 224 26.13 -18.34 -12.41
C ALA A 224 27.51 -17.96 -11.82
N GLU A 225 27.75 -18.25 -10.54
CA GLU A 225 29.05 -18.08 -9.89
C GLU A 225 30.12 -19.00 -10.49
N ALA A 226 29.77 -20.26 -10.78
CA ALA A 226 30.65 -21.19 -11.47
C ALA A 226 31.00 -20.70 -12.89
N GLU A 227 30.03 -20.17 -13.64
CA GLU A 227 30.25 -19.58 -14.96
C GLU A 227 31.17 -18.36 -14.89
N LEU A 228 30.97 -17.47 -13.91
CA LEU A 228 31.81 -16.30 -13.67
C LEU A 228 33.26 -16.71 -13.37
N ASN A 229 33.45 -17.70 -12.51
CA ASN A 229 34.78 -18.22 -12.16
C ASN A 229 35.49 -18.82 -13.39
N GLY A 230 34.77 -19.57 -14.23
CA GLY A 230 35.29 -20.09 -15.48
C GLY A 230 35.72 -18.99 -16.45
N LYS A 231 34.93 -17.92 -16.60
CA LYS A 231 35.27 -16.77 -17.46
C LYS A 231 36.45 -15.96 -16.91
N ASN A 232 36.56 -15.80 -15.59
CA ASN A 232 37.71 -15.14 -14.96
C ASN A 232 39.01 -15.93 -15.18
N ALA A 233 38.99 -17.25 -15.04
CA ALA A 233 40.14 -18.10 -15.34
C ALA A 233 40.56 -17.95 -16.82
N LYS A 234 39.59 -17.91 -17.75
CA LYS A 234 39.87 -17.67 -19.17
C LYS A 234 40.48 -16.29 -19.44
N LYS A 235 40.05 -15.25 -18.71
CA LYS A 235 40.62 -13.90 -18.80
C LYS A 235 42.09 -13.90 -18.37
N GLU A 236 42.41 -14.59 -17.28
CA GLU A 236 43.78 -14.69 -16.77
C GLU A 236 44.70 -15.39 -17.77
N GLN A 237 44.22 -16.49 -18.39
CA GLN A 237 44.93 -17.17 -19.46
C GLN A 237 45.16 -16.28 -20.69
N LEU A 238 44.15 -15.52 -21.14
CA LEU A 238 44.27 -14.60 -22.27
C LEU A 238 45.25 -13.46 -21.98
N ASN A 239 45.24 -12.93 -20.75
CA ASN A 239 46.17 -11.88 -20.35
C ASN A 239 47.62 -12.38 -20.33
N GLN A 240 47.85 -13.63 -19.90
CA GLN A 240 49.17 -14.25 -19.97
C GLN A 240 49.63 -14.40 -21.43
N GLN A 241 48.76 -14.90 -22.31
CA GLN A 241 49.06 -15.00 -23.75
C GLN A 241 49.38 -13.65 -24.39
N ILE A 242 48.64 -12.59 -24.02
CA ILE A 242 48.89 -11.21 -24.49
C ILE A 242 50.28 -10.76 -24.05
N SER A 243 50.62 -10.92 -22.78
CA SER A 243 51.93 -10.56 -22.24
C SER A 243 53.07 -11.31 -22.94
N ASP A 244 52.93 -12.62 -23.13
CA ASP A 244 53.95 -13.44 -23.82
C ASP A 244 54.13 -12.99 -25.29
N THR A 245 53.03 -12.67 -25.98
CA THR A 245 53.08 -12.20 -27.37
C THR A 245 53.70 -10.81 -27.48
N GLU A 246 53.44 -9.91 -26.53
CA GLU A 246 54.05 -8.58 -26.49
C GLU A 246 55.57 -8.65 -26.29
N VAL A 247 56.05 -9.55 -25.43
CA VAL A 247 57.49 -9.80 -25.25
C VAL A 247 58.12 -10.29 -26.56
N ASN A 248 57.51 -11.29 -27.22
CA ASN A 248 58.01 -11.82 -28.50
C ASN A 248 58.05 -10.77 -29.61
N ILE A 249 57.08 -9.83 -29.64
CA ILE A 249 57.06 -8.71 -30.59
C ILE A 249 58.23 -7.75 -30.31
N ALA A 250 58.48 -7.40 -29.05
CA ALA A 250 59.59 -6.54 -28.67
C ALA A 250 60.95 -7.15 -29.06
N GLU A 251 61.16 -8.45 -28.81
CA GLU A 251 62.37 -9.16 -29.22
C GLU A 251 62.55 -9.14 -30.75
N SER A 252 61.49 -9.47 -31.49
CA SER A 252 61.52 -9.47 -32.97
C SER A 252 61.77 -8.08 -33.57
N GLN A 253 61.30 -7.01 -32.91
CA GLN A 253 61.56 -5.62 -33.31
C GLN A 253 63.03 -5.24 -33.09
N GLU A 254 63.61 -5.65 -31.97
CA GLU A 254 65.02 -5.40 -31.68
C GLU A 254 65.95 -6.10 -32.70
N ASP A 255 65.61 -7.33 -33.07
CA ASP A 255 66.35 -8.09 -34.08
C ASP A 255 66.22 -7.47 -35.48
N LEU A 256 65.03 -6.98 -35.83
CA LEU A 256 64.82 -6.24 -37.08
C LEU A 256 65.69 -4.97 -37.13
N GLU A 257 65.77 -4.21 -36.04
CA GLU A 257 66.64 -3.03 -35.97
C GLU A 257 68.12 -3.36 -36.15
N LYS A 258 68.59 -4.47 -35.56
CA LYS A 258 69.98 -4.95 -35.74
C LYS A 258 70.25 -5.28 -37.22
N ILE A 259 69.34 -6.00 -37.88
CA ILE A 259 69.45 -6.36 -39.30
C ILE A 259 69.48 -5.10 -40.18
N GLN A 260 68.61 -4.13 -39.91
CA GLN A 260 68.55 -2.87 -40.66
C GLN A 260 69.81 -2.02 -40.49
N ARG A 261 70.38 -1.96 -39.27
CA ARG A 261 71.66 -1.28 -39.02
C ARG A 261 72.80 -1.94 -39.82
N ASN A 262 72.84 -3.28 -39.88
CA ASN A 262 73.85 -4.02 -40.63
C ASN A 262 73.72 -3.81 -42.15
N LEU A 263 72.49 -3.78 -42.69
CA LEU A 263 72.24 -3.43 -44.09
C LEU A 263 72.71 -2.01 -44.43
N HIS A 264 72.47 -1.05 -43.53
CA HIS A 264 72.89 0.35 -43.72
C HIS A 264 74.42 0.52 -43.71
N LEU A 265 75.14 -0.26 -42.89
CA LEU A 265 76.61 -0.23 -42.84
C LEU A 265 77.26 -0.80 -44.11
N LEU A 266 76.63 -1.79 -44.76
CA LEU A 266 77.11 -2.39 -46.00
C LEU A 266 77.05 -1.42 -47.21
N TRP A 267 76.24 -0.36 -47.12
CA TRP A 267 75.91 0.56 -48.23
C TRP A 267 76.83 1.81 -48.32
N ALA A 268 77.69 2.07 -47.34
CA ALA A 268 78.34 3.37 -47.14
C ALA A 268 79.71 3.60 -47.84
N ILE A 269 79.98 3.05 -49.03
CA ILE A 269 81.23 3.28 -49.80
C ILE A 269 80.93 4.02 -51.12
N PRO A 270 81.46 5.24 -51.38
CA PRO A 270 80.94 6.13 -52.44
C PRO A 270 81.71 6.13 -53.77
N SER A 271 81.00 6.31 -54.89
CA SER A 271 81.58 6.87 -56.13
C SER A 271 80.79 8.11 -56.58
N GLN A 272 81.44 9.27 -56.54
CA GLN A 272 80.81 10.58 -56.75
C GLN A 272 80.83 10.96 -58.23
N THR A 273 79.64 11.19 -58.81
CA THR A 273 79.25 12.39 -59.60
C THR A 273 77.97 12.15 -60.42
N SER A 274 77.71 10.92 -60.88
CA SER A 274 76.45 10.55 -61.54
C SER A 274 75.32 10.30 -60.54
N GLU A 275 75.63 9.72 -59.37
CA GLU A 275 74.65 9.40 -58.32
C GLU A 275 74.12 10.64 -57.60
N VAL A 276 74.94 11.67 -57.33
CA VAL A 276 74.48 12.89 -56.65
C VAL A 276 73.31 13.54 -57.43
N ARG A 277 73.35 13.52 -58.76
CA ARG A 277 72.24 14.01 -59.60
C ARG A 277 71.01 13.10 -59.57
N LEU A 278 71.19 11.79 -59.50
CA LEU A 278 70.09 10.83 -59.40
C LEU A 278 69.46 10.85 -58.01
N GLU A 279 70.25 10.99 -56.95
CA GLU A 279 69.82 11.20 -55.57
C GLU A 279 69.10 12.53 -55.39
N GLU A 280 69.59 13.61 -56.00
CA GLU A 280 68.93 14.92 -55.94
C GLU A 280 67.58 14.88 -56.69
N LYS A 281 67.52 14.22 -57.86
CA LYS A 281 66.26 13.94 -58.57
C LYS A 281 65.33 13.05 -57.76
N LYS A 282 65.86 12.04 -57.06
CA LYS A 282 65.09 11.16 -56.16
C LYS A 282 64.52 11.97 -55.01
N LYS A 283 65.33 12.79 -54.33
CA LYS A 283 64.91 13.68 -53.24
C LYS A 283 63.79 14.61 -53.70
N GLN A 284 63.92 15.26 -54.86
CA GLN A 284 62.87 16.12 -55.40
C GLN A 284 61.56 15.37 -55.69
N LYS A 285 61.63 14.14 -56.25
CA LYS A 285 60.45 13.31 -56.50
C LYS A 285 59.82 12.81 -55.21
N VAL A 286 60.62 12.43 -54.21
CA VAL A 286 60.15 12.02 -52.88
C VAL A 286 59.47 13.19 -52.17
N GLU A 287 60.04 14.40 -52.23
CA GLU A 287 59.45 15.59 -51.62
C GLU A 287 58.10 15.93 -52.28
N ARG A 288 58.04 15.88 -53.61
CA ARG A 288 56.78 16.08 -54.36
C ARG A 288 55.74 14.99 -54.06
N GLN A 289 56.17 13.74 -53.88
CA GLN A 289 55.28 12.65 -53.47
C GLN A 289 54.76 12.87 -52.05
N LYS A 290 55.63 13.29 -51.12
CA LYS A 290 55.25 13.66 -49.75
C LYS A 290 54.28 14.83 -49.74
N GLU A 291 54.47 15.85 -50.55
CA GLU A 291 53.51 16.96 -50.67
C GLU A 291 52.14 16.48 -51.18
N ILE A 292 52.11 15.63 -52.22
CA ILE A 292 50.84 15.10 -52.74
C ILE A 292 50.15 14.21 -51.70
N LEU A 293 50.91 13.33 -51.03
CA LEU A 293 50.38 12.42 -50.01
C LEU A 293 49.99 13.16 -48.72
N SER A 294 50.71 14.21 -48.31
CA SER A 294 50.35 15.07 -47.19
C SER A 294 49.08 15.83 -47.48
N ASN A 295 48.96 16.44 -48.66
CA ASN A 295 47.73 17.11 -49.09
C ASN A 295 46.52 16.14 -49.18
N LEU A 296 46.76 14.87 -49.54
CA LEU A 296 45.73 13.83 -49.51
C LEU A 296 45.39 13.40 -48.08
N ALA A 297 46.40 13.21 -47.22
CA ALA A 297 46.24 12.84 -45.81
C ALA A 297 45.48 13.92 -45.04
N ASP A 298 45.89 15.19 -45.17
CA ASP A 298 45.21 16.34 -44.59
C ASP A 298 43.74 16.42 -45.02
N GLY A 299 43.42 16.03 -46.25
CA GLY A 299 42.06 15.94 -46.77
C GLY A 299 41.27 14.70 -46.32
N TRP A 300 41.91 13.67 -45.76
CA TRP A 300 41.31 12.37 -45.41
C TRP A 300 41.13 12.16 -43.90
N HIS A 301 41.76 12.96 -43.04
CA HIS A 301 41.82 12.65 -41.61
C HIS A 301 40.51 12.81 -40.82
N ARG A 302 39.49 13.51 -41.32
CA ARG A 302 38.24 13.73 -40.55
C ARG A 302 36.97 13.13 -41.16
N ASP A 303 36.82 13.11 -42.48
CA ASP A 303 35.57 12.72 -43.14
C ASP A 303 35.72 11.54 -44.12
N SER A 304 36.84 10.82 -44.08
CA SER A 304 37.16 9.73 -45.01
C SER A 304 36.11 8.62 -45.01
N PHE A 305 35.59 8.24 -43.83
CA PHE A 305 34.57 7.19 -43.72
C PHE A 305 33.24 7.55 -44.42
N LEU A 306 32.84 8.83 -44.40
CA LEU A 306 31.64 9.30 -45.11
C LEU A 306 31.84 9.28 -46.63
N ARG A 307 33.05 9.53 -47.10
CA ARG A 307 33.38 9.50 -48.55
C ARG A 307 33.51 8.09 -49.12
N VAL A 308 33.91 7.11 -48.29
CA VAL A 308 34.09 5.70 -48.69
C VAL A 308 32.77 4.91 -48.65
N LEU A 309 31.76 5.38 -47.88
CA LEU A 309 30.47 4.71 -47.69
C LEU A 309 29.32 5.55 -48.26
N PRO A 310 29.23 5.72 -49.59
CA PRO A 310 28.21 6.57 -50.22
C PRO A 310 26.78 6.09 -49.93
N GLU A 311 26.58 4.76 -49.81
CA GLU A 311 25.28 4.19 -49.46
C GLU A 311 24.84 4.54 -48.03
N LEU A 312 25.78 4.63 -47.09
CA LEU A 312 25.48 5.01 -45.71
C LEU A 312 25.06 6.48 -45.67
N VAL A 313 25.80 7.35 -46.35
CA VAL A 313 25.46 8.79 -46.47
C VAL A 313 24.08 8.97 -47.10
N GLU A 314 23.75 8.20 -48.15
CA GLU A 314 22.44 8.26 -48.79
C GLU A 314 21.31 7.78 -47.88
N LYS A 315 21.52 6.68 -47.14
CA LYS A 315 20.55 6.17 -46.14
C LYS A 315 20.35 7.16 -44.99
N SER A 316 21.43 7.75 -44.49
CA SER A 316 21.41 8.77 -43.43
C SER A 316 20.74 10.06 -43.89
N LEU A 317 20.95 10.49 -45.13
CA LEU A 317 20.23 11.62 -45.73
C LEU A 317 18.73 11.35 -45.81
N LYS A 318 18.30 10.19 -46.32
CA LYS A 318 16.88 9.81 -46.38
C LYS A 318 16.25 9.76 -45.00
N ALA A 319 16.97 9.26 -43.99
CA ALA A 319 16.52 9.25 -42.60
C ALA A 319 16.39 10.67 -42.02
N ALA A 320 17.36 11.55 -42.28
CA ALA A 320 17.29 12.95 -41.85
C ALA A 320 16.15 13.70 -42.55
N GLU A 321 15.97 13.50 -43.85
CA GLU A 321 14.89 14.10 -44.63
C GLU A 321 13.51 13.64 -44.16
N THR A 322 13.33 12.36 -43.86
CA THR A 322 12.07 11.83 -43.28
C THR A 322 11.79 12.39 -41.89
N ILE A 323 12.81 12.56 -41.04
CA ILE A 323 12.66 13.25 -39.75
C ILE A 323 12.26 14.72 -39.97
N THR A 324 12.85 15.43 -40.94
CA THR A 324 12.44 16.82 -41.24
C THR A 324 11.03 16.94 -41.83
N GLN A 325 10.57 15.93 -42.57
CA GLN A 325 9.21 15.88 -43.12
C GLN A 325 8.16 15.50 -42.06
N ASN A 326 8.50 14.60 -41.14
CA ASN A 326 7.65 14.19 -40.04
C ASN A 326 7.61 15.24 -38.92
N ASN A 327 8.72 15.97 -38.71
CA ASN A 327 8.78 17.12 -37.81
C ASN A 327 8.23 18.38 -38.49
N ILE A 328 6.91 18.41 -38.62
CA ILE A 328 6.08 19.63 -38.54
C ILE A 328 6.18 20.22 -37.09
N GLY A 329 7.35 20.09 -36.45
CA GLY A 329 7.72 20.61 -35.13
C GLY A 329 8.07 22.10 -35.15
N THR A 330 8.03 22.75 -36.32
CA THR A 330 8.06 24.21 -36.42
C THR A 330 6.89 24.88 -35.69
N HIS A 331 5.79 24.16 -35.43
CA HIS A 331 4.68 24.69 -34.61
C HIS A 331 4.97 24.64 -33.11
N ALA A 332 5.67 23.63 -32.59
CA ALA A 332 5.93 23.49 -31.16
C ALA A 332 6.97 24.52 -30.66
N GLU A 333 8.06 24.74 -31.40
CA GLU A 333 9.06 25.78 -31.05
C GLU A 333 8.55 27.21 -31.31
N PHE A 334 7.70 27.43 -32.33
CA PHE A 334 7.03 28.71 -32.51
C PHE A 334 6.06 29.02 -31.35
N LEU A 335 5.31 28.02 -30.88
CA LEU A 335 4.43 28.16 -29.71
C LEU A 335 5.22 28.40 -28.41
N ALA A 336 6.36 27.72 -28.23
CA ALA A 336 7.23 27.92 -27.06
C ALA A 336 7.88 29.33 -27.06
N SER A 337 8.38 29.78 -28.21
CA SER A 337 8.96 31.13 -28.35
C SER A 337 7.90 32.24 -28.24
N LEU A 338 6.67 32.00 -28.71
CA LEU A 338 5.52 32.89 -28.47
C LEU A 338 5.16 32.96 -26.99
N LYS A 339 5.09 31.83 -26.26
CA LYS A 339 4.83 31.81 -24.81
C LYS A 339 5.82 32.69 -24.04
N GLN A 340 7.08 32.73 -24.47
CA GLN A 340 8.13 33.52 -23.81
C GLN A 340 8.10 35.01 -24.18
N ARG A 341 7.71 35.37 -25.42
CA ARG A 341 7.70 36.77 -25.90
C ARG A 341 6.37 37.50 -25.72
N LEU A 342 5.24 36.81 -25.68
CA LEU A 342 3.92 37.43 -25.51
C LEU A 342 3.76 38.24 -24.21
N PRO A 343 4.34 37.82 -23.05
CA PRO A 343 4.32 38.63 -21.84
C PRO A 343 5.06 39.97 -22.00
N ALA A 344 6.06 40.03 -22.89
CA ALA A 344 6.82 41.24 -23.17
C ALA A 344 5.95 42.33 -23.84
N ILE A 345 4.94 41.96 -24.63
CA ILE A 345 4.03 42.92 -25.30
C ILE A 345 3.31 43.84 -24.30
N PHE A 346 3.04 43.36 -23.09
CA PHE A 346 2.41 44.16 -22.05
C PHE A 346 3.39 44.97 -21.18
N THR A 347 4.69 44.69 -21.28
CA THR A 347 5.73 45.25 -20.39
C THR A 347 6.74 46.15 -21.12
N SER A 348 6.88 46.03 -22.44
CA SER A 348 7.71 46.92 -23.27
C SER A 348 6.86 47.85 -24.17
N PRO A 349 7.24 49.13 -24.35
CA PRO A 349 6.51 50.07 -25.21
C PRO A 349 6.62 49.69 -26.71
N PRO A 350 5.66 50.11 -27.56
CA PRO A 350 4.60 51.10 -27.32
C PRO A 350 3.40 50.52 -26.57
N PHE A 351 2.94 51.22 -25.53
CA PHE A 351 1.75 50.83 -24.78
C PHE A 351 0.48 51.39 -25.45
N PRO A 352 -0.64 50.65 -25.39
CA PRO A 352 -1.94 51.20 -25.79
C PRO A 352 -2.30 52.41 -24.91
N SER A 353 -2.94 53.42 -25.51
CA SER A 353 -3.48 54.59 -24.79
C SER A 353 -5.01 54.53 -24.83
N PRO A 354 -5.72 54.46 -23.69
CA PRO A 354 -5.21 54.51 -22.31
C PRO A 354 -4.49 53.23 -21.86
N ARG A 355 -3.57 53.37 -20.90
CA ARG A 355 -2.77 52.25 -20.36
C ARG A 355 -3.66 51.29 -19.59
N LEU A 356 -3.54 50.00 -19.87
CA LEU A 356 -4.24 48.94 -19.13
C LEU A 356 -3.82 48.93 -17.65
N GLU A 357 -4.79 48.68 -16.77
CA GLU A 357 -4.50 48.49 -15.34
C GLU A 357 -3.75 47.16 -15.10
N GLN A 358 -2.98 47.07 -14.01
CA GLN A 358 -2.19 45.86 -13.69
C GLN A 358 -3.05 44.59 -13.56
N SER A 359 -4.28 44.72 -13.06
CA SER A 359 -5.25 43.63 -12.96
C SER A 359 -5.66 43.09 -14.34
N GLN A 360 -5.82 43.98 -15.33
CA GLN A 360 -6.18 43.64 -16.70
C GLN A 360 -5.01 42.98 -17.44
N VAL A 361 -3.78 43.48 -17.24
CA VAL A 361 -2.57 42.87 -17.81
C VAL A 361 -2.41 41.42 -17.33
N ALA A 362 -2.55 41.19 -16.02
CA ALA A 362 -2.44 39.84 -15.45
C ALA A 362 -3.55 38.90 -15.96
N PHE A 363 -4.77 39.41 -16.16
CA PHE A 363 -5.88 38.64 -16.72
C PHE A 363 -5.62 38.20 -18.17
N TYR A 364 -5.20 39.13 -19.03
CA TYR A 364 -4.91 38.81 -20.44
C TYR A 364 -3.69 37.89 -20.60
N GLN A 365 -2.64 38.08 -19.80
CA GLN A 365 -1.49 37.17 -19.79
C GLN A 365 -1.90 35.73 -19.44
N LYS A 366 -2.71 35.53 -18.39
CA LYS A 366 -3.22 34.20 -18.03
C LYS A 366 -4.13 33.61 -19.10
N ARG A 367 -4.98 34.42 -19.73
CA ARG A 367 -5.90 33.94 -20.77
C ARG A 367 -5.14 33.48 -22.03
N ILE A 368 -4.14 34.24 -22.46
CA ILE A 368 -3.28 33.88 -23.61
C ILE A 368 -2.51 32.59 -23.32
N GLN A 369 -1.96 32.44 -22.12
CA GLN A 369 -1.23 31.24 -21.73
C GLN A 369 -2.14 29.99 -21.77
N LYS A 370 -3.38 30.12 -21.32
CA LYS A 370 -4.36 29.03 -21.29
C LYS A 370 -4.83 28.61 -22.69
N GLU A 371 -5.00 29.55 -23.62
CA GLU A 371 -5.34 29.22 -25.02
C GLU A 371 -4.16 28.53 -25.74
N LEU A 372 -2.92 28.91 -25.42
CA LEU A 372 -1.71 28.29 -25.99
C LEU A 372 -1.45 26.86 -25.48
N GLU A 373 -1.98 26.50 -24.30
CA GLU A 373 -1.90 25.14 -23.76
C GLU A 373 -2.84 24.14 -24.47
N VAL A 374 -3.89 24.63 -25.14
CA VAL A 374 -4.81 23.77 -25.93
C VAL A 374 -4.11 23.20 -27.18
N PHE A 375 -3.07 23.87 -27.67
CA PHE A 375 -2.33 23.49 -28.88
C PHE A 375 -1.03 22.73 -28.59
N SER A 376 -0.66 22.51 -27.33
CA SER A 376 0.51 21.67 -26.98
C SER A 376 0.12 20.20 -26.98
N VAL A 377 0.66 19.43 -27.94
CA VAL A 377 0.60 17.96 -27.93
C VAL A 377 1.79 17.45 -27.12
N GLU A 378 1.55 16.51 -26.20
CA GLU A 378 2.59 15.85 -25.41
C GLU A 378 3.48 14.98 -26.31
N ASP A 379 4.75 15.35 -26.45
CA ASP A 379 5.76 14.52 -27.09
C ASP A 379 6.03 13.27 -26.25
N LYS A 380 5.54 12.12 -26.73
CA LYS A 380 5.93 10.80 -26.22
C LYS A 380 7.34 10.45 -26.72
N HIS A 381 8.37 10.99 -26.08
CA HIS A 381 9.74 10.53 -26.30
C HIS A 381 9.94 9.16 -25.65
N ASN A 382 9.88 8.09 -26.45
CA ASN A 382 10.14 6.72 -26.01
C ASN A 382 11.33 6.06 -26.75
N SER A 383 12.27 6.86 -27.27
CA SER A 383 13.51 6.33 -27.87
C SER A 383 14.72 7.10 -27.37
N LEU A 384 15.74 6.37 -26.92
CA LEU A 384 17.00 6.88 -26.36
C LEU A 384 17.87 7.68 -27.36
N LEU A 385 17.48 7.75 -28.64
CA LEU A 385 18.25 8.38 -29.73
C LEU A 385 17.35 9.15 -30.71
N ASP A 386 16.49 10.04 -30.21
CA ASP A 386 15.77 10.99 -31.08
C ASP A 386 16.65 12.21 -31.40
N ILE A 387 16.82 12.51 -32.69
CA ILE A 387 17.52 13.70 -33.17
C ILE A 387 16.49 14.81 -33.33
N ASP A 388 16.70 15.95 -32.65
CA ASP A 388 15.82 17.12 -32.80
C ASP A 388 15.81 17.64 -34.25
N GLY A 389 14.72 18.31 -34.65
CA GLY A 389 14.52 18.76 -36.03
C GLY A 389 15.63 19.70 -36.53
N TYR A 390 16.20 20.54 -35.66
CA TYR A 390 17.29 21.45 -36.02
C TYR A 390 18.60 20.70 -36.32
N ARG A 391 18.94 19.72 -35.49
CA ARG A 391 20.08 18.83 -35.71
C ARG A 391 19.88 17.97 -36.94
N ALA A 392 18.66 17.52 -37.23
CA ALA A 392 18.34 16.79 -38.46
C ALA A 392 18.55 17.65 -39.73
N ILE A 393 18.17 18.94 -39.70
CA ILE A 393 18.44 19.88 -40.81
C ILE A 393 19.94 20.13 -40.97
N THR A 394 20.64 20.34 -39.85
CA THR A 394 22.09 20.58 -39.85
C THR A 394 22.84 19.36 -40.39
N LEU A 395 22.44 18.17 -39.95
CA LEU A 395 22.99 16.89 -40.40
C LEU A 395 22.69 16.64 -41.89
N SER A 396 21.48 16.95 -42.35
CA SER A 396 21.14 16.87 -43.79
C SER A 396 22.01 17.83 -44.63
N ARG A 397 22.24 19.07 -44.17
CA ARG A 397 23.13 20.02 -44.86
C ARG A 397 24.58 19.53 -44.93
N VAL A 398 25.10 19.00 -43.81
CA VAL A 398 26.46 18.44 -43.75
C VAL A 398 26.57 17.24 -44.69
N LEU A 399 25.66 16.28 -44.60
CA LEU A 399 25.69 15.07 -45.43
C LEU A 399 25.49 15.36 -46.93
N THR A 400 24.74 16.40 -47.28
CA THR A 400 24.56 16.83 -48.68
C THR A 400 25.89 17.20 -49.33
N SER A 401 26.85 17.75 -48.58
CA SER A 401 28.19 18.08 -49.09
C SER A 401 29.02 16.86 -49.49
N TYR A 402 28.64 15.67 -49.02
CA TYR A 402 29.29 14.39 -49.34
C TYR A 402 28.50 13.56 -50.37
N ARG A 403 27.49 14.15 -51.02
CA ARG A 403 26.69 13.46 -52.04
C ARG A 403 27.56 13.10 -53.27
N PRO A 404 27.45 11.87 -53.82
CA PRO A 404 28.32 11.38 -54.89
C PRO A 404 28.31 12.18 -56.21
N SER A 405 27.37 13.11 -56.38
CA SER A 405 27.16 13.86 -57.63
C SER A 405 28.09 15.06 -57.82
N LEU A 406 28.84 15.47 -56.80
CA LEU A 406 29.95 16.41 -56.97
C LEU A 406 31.24 15.60 -57.20
N LYS A 407 32.20 16.14 -57.96
CA LYS A 407 33.37 15.43 -58.52
C LYS A 407 34.64 15.27 -57.62
N PRO A 408 34.64 15.16 -56.26
CA PRO A 408 35.90 14.92 -55.52
C PRO A 408 36.58 13.58 -55.82
N ALA A 409 35.83 12.53 -56.17
CA ALA A 409 36.39 11.20 -56.40
C ALA A 409 37.35 11.15 -57.61
N LEU A 410 37.03 11.87 -58.69
CA LEU A 410 37.87 11.97 -59.89
C LEU A 410 39.19 12.70 -59.62
N GLN A 411 39.16 13.84 -58.90
CA GLN A 411 40.37 14.59 -58.54
C GLN A 411 41.29 13.80 -57.60
N ILE A 412 40.72 13.02 -56.68
CA ILE A 412 41.50 12.15 -55.79
C ILE A 412 42.11 10.99 -56.58
N GLN A 413 41.36 10.40 -57.52
CA GLN A 413 41.85 9.33 -58.39
C GLN A 413 43.00 9.82 -59.29
N GLU A 414 42.93 11.04 -59.82
CA GLU A 414 44.01 11.68 -60.57
C GLU A 414 45.25 11.92 -59.70
N LYS A 415 45.10 12.45 -58.48
CA LYS A 415 46.23 12.65 -57.57
C LYS A 415 46.86 11.33 -57.10
N LEU A 416 46.06 10.28 -56.89
CA LEU A 416 46.56 8.94 -56.54
C LEU A 416 47.29 8.29 -57.72
N SER A 417 46.82 8.47 -58.95
CA SER A 417 47.52 7.97 -60.13
C SER A 417 48.83 8.74 -60.38
N GLU A 418 48.87 10.05 -60.10
CA GLU A 418 50.10 10.84 -60.10
C GLU A 418 51.09 10.36 -59.02
N ALA A 419 50.62 10.14 -57.79
CA ALA A 419 51.47 9.60 -56.72
C ALA A 419 52.04 8.22 -57.07
N LYS A 420 51.24 7.37 -57.73
CA LYS A 420 51.67 6.03 -58.18
C LYS A 420 52.69 6.10 -59.31
N SER A 421 52.53 7.02 -60.27
CA SER A 421 53.51 7.20 -61.35
C SER A 421 54.83 7.77 -60.84
N ILE A 422 54.79 8.69 -59.87
CA ILE A 422 55.99 9.18 -59.18
C ILE A 422 56.69 8.04 -58.44
N ASN A 423 55.95 7.16 -57.78
CA ASN A 423 56.52 6.00 -57.09
C ASN A 423 57.24 5.05 -58.04
N ASN A 424 56.64 4.76 -59.20
CA ASN A 424 57.28 3.94 -60.23
C ASN A 424 58.55 4.62 -60.78
N ALA A 425 58.54 5.94 -60.95
CA ALA A 425 59.72 6.69 -61.37
C ALA A 425 60.82 6.71 -60.31
N ILE A 426 60.47 6.73 -59.01
CA ILE A 426 61.44 6.56 -57.92
C ILE A 426 62.03 5.15 -57.96
N PHE A 427 61.20 4.12 -58.15
CA PHE A 427 61.65 2.73 -58.28
C PHE A 427 62.58 2.51 -59.49
N GLU A 428 62.29 3.15 -60.62
CA GLU A 428 63.20 3.12 -61.78
C GLU A 428 64.53 3.83 -61.52
N ILE A 429 64.51 4.96 -60.80
CA ILE A 429 65.74 5.67 -60.39
C ILE A 429 66.52 4.83 -59.36
N GLU A 430 65.84 4.13 -58.45
CA GLU A 430 66.45 3.18 -57.50
C GLU A 430 67.07 1.99 -58.22
N LYS A 431 66.42 1.46 -59.25
CA LYS A 431 66.97 0.39 -60.09
C LYS A 431 68.21 0.88 -60.86
N GLN A 432 68.20 2.12 -61.36
CA GLN A 432 69.36 2.71 -62.03
C GLN A 432 70.53 3.00 -61.07
N LEU A 433 70.25 3.36 -59.81
CA LEU A 433 71.25 3.45 -58.74
C LEU A 433 71.78 2.06 -58.37
N HIS A 434 70.92 1.05 -58.34
CA HIS A 434 71.31 -0.34 -58.05
C HIS A 434 72.25 -0.93 -59.11
N ASP A 435 72.10 -0.56 -60.38
CA ASP A 435 72.94 -1.06 -61.48
C ASP A 435 74.31 -0.35 -61.61
N THR A 436 74.55 0.75 -60.88
CA THR A 436 75.81 1.54 -60.99
C THR A 436 76.83 1.28 -59.87
N GLY A 437 76.51 0.50 -58.84
CA GLY A 437 77.43 0.11 -57.78
C GLY A 437 78.26 -1.13 -58.15
N THR A 438 79.55 -0.97 -58.40
CA THR A 438 80.49 -2.10 -58.54
C THR A 438 80.79 -2.72 -57.16
N LEU A 439 79.93 -3.62 -56.69
CA LEU A 439 80.14 -4.43 -55.48
C LEU A 439 80.86 -5.75 -55.82
N SER A 440 81.68 -6.26 -54.89
CA SER A 440 82.35 -7.56 -55.04
C SER A 440 81.37 -8.73 -54.82
N GLN A 441 81.58 -9.86 -55.50
CA GLN A 441 80.69 -11.04 -55.53
C GLN A 441 80.34 -11.58 -54.12
N ARG A 442 81.25 -11.46 -53.14
CA ARG A 442 81.01 -11.84 -51.72
C ARG A 442 80.02 -10.93 -50.97
N GLN A 443 80.01 -9.64 -51.28
CA GLN A 443 79.15 -8.66 -50.59
C GLN A 443 77.71 -8.70 -51.12
N GLN A 444 77.51 -9.10 -52.38
CA GLN A 444 76.18 -9.35 -52.94
C GLN A 444 75.47 -10.55 -52.29
N GLU A 445 76.21 -11.63 -51.99
CA GLU A 445 75.66 -12.80 -51.29
C GLU A 445 75.28 -12.48 -49.84
N GLU A 446 76.09 -11.71 -49.13
CA GLU A 446 75.82 -11.29 -47.74
C GLU A 446 74.62 -10.33 -47.66
N TYR A 447 74.49 -9.42 -48.63
CA TYR A 447 73.34 -8.53 -48.74
C TYR A 447 72.04 -9.27 -49.04
N SER A 448 72.05 -10.23 -49.98
CA SER A 448 70.86 -11.05 -50.28
C SER A 448 70.40 -11.83 -49.05
N ARG A 449 71.34 -12.40 -48.27
CA ARG A 449 71.01 -13.13 -47.04
C ARG A 449 70.37 -12.24 -45.98
N LEU A 450 70.91 -11.03 -45.76
CA LEU A 450 70.35 -10.07 -44.81
C LEU A 450 68.98 -9.54 -45.26
N GLN A 451 68.74 -9.39 -46.58
CA GLN A 451 67.42 -9.05 -47.12
C GLN A 451 66.39 -10.15 -46.93
N ASP A 452 66.77 -11.41 -47.13
CA ASP A 452 65.88 -12.55 -46.89
C ASP A 452 65.53 -12.68 -45.41
N GLN A 453 66.52 -12.48 -44.51
CA GLN A 453 66.30 -12.42 -43.06
C GLN A 453 65.41 -11.24 -42.65
N GLU A 454 65.55 -10.07 -43.28
CA GLU A 454 64.67 -8.92 -43.01
C GLU A 454 63.21 -9.22 -43.40
N LYS A 455 62.99 -9.87 -44.54
CA LYS A 455 61.64 -10.29 -44.97
C LYS A 455 61.04 -11.31 -44.02
N GLU A 456 61.79 -12.36 -43.66
CA GLU A 456 61.32 -13.41 -42.76
C GLU A 456 60.96 -12.85 -41.37
N THR A 457 61.80 -11.94 -40.85
CA THR A 457 61.54 -11.26 -39.57
C THR A 457 60.31 -10.36 -39.65
N LYS A 458 60.11 -9.61 -40.75
CA LYS A 458 58.90 -8.78 -40.95
C LYS A 458 57.63 -9.60 -41.05
N ASP A 459 57.66 -10.72 -41.77
CA ASP A 459 56.52 -11.62 -41.90
C ASP A 459 56.17 -12.29 -40.55
N GLY A 460 57.19 -12.67 -39.77
CA GLY A 460 57.02 -13.15 -38.40
C GLY A 460 56.39 -12.09 -37.47
N LEU A 461 56.86 -10.85 -37.56
CA LEU A 461 56.33 -9.71 -36.80
C LEU A 461 54.85 -9.42 -37.14
N MET A 462 54.49 -9.52 -38.42
CA MET A 462 53.12 -9.33 -38.88
C MET A 462 52.19 -10.43 -38.35
N ASN A 463 52.66 -11.68 -38.30
CA ASN A 463 51.91 -12.80 -37.72
C ASN A 463 51.73 -12.65 -36.20
N LEU A 464 52.77 -12.25 -35.47
CA LEU A 464 52.68 -11.99 -34.03
C LEU A 464 51.73 -10.82 -33.72
N GLN A 465 51.77 -9.74 -34.51
CA GLN A 465 50.83 -8.61 -34.39
C GLN A 465 49.38 -9.02 -34.67
N LEU A 466 49.16 -9.96 -35.59
CA LEU A 466 47.83 -10.51 -35.84
C LEU A 466 47.34 -11.34 -34.65
N GLN A 467 48.19 -12.21 -34.09
CA GLN A 467 47.87 -13.00 -32.90
C GLN A 467 47.52 -12.12 -31.69
N LEU A 468 48.30 -11.07 -31.45
CA LEU A 468 48.03 -10.10 -30.39
C LEU A 468 46.66 -9.43 -30.56
N ASN A 469 46.34 -8.98 -31.78
CA ASN A 469 45.04 -8.35 -32.07
C ASN A 469 43.86 -9.31 -31.87
N LEU A 470 44.03 -10.60 -32.19
CA LEU A 470 43.01 -11.62 -31.95
C LEU A 470 42.81 -11.86 -30.45
N ALA A 471 43.89 -12.04 -29.70
CA ALA A 471 43.84 -12.23 -28.25
C ALA A 471 43.22 -11.02 -27.52
N LEU A 472 43.55 -9.79 -27.93
CA LEU A 472 42.94 -8.56 -27.40
C LEU A 472 41.44 -8.45 -27.69
N ARG A 473 40.99 -8.93 -28.86
CA ARG A 473 39.55 -8.99 -29.19
C ARG A 473 38.82 -10.02 -28.32
N GLU A 474 39.40 -11.20 -28.16
CA GLU A 474 38.82 -12.24 -27.30
C GLU A 474 38.76 -11.81 -25.83
N SER A 475 39.80 -11.15 -25.32
CA SER A 475 39.81 -10.60 -23.96
C SER A 475 38.70 -9.57 -23.75
N LYS A 476 38.51 -8.63 -24.70
CA LYS A 476 37.41 -7.65 -24.65
C LYS A 476 36.02 -8.28 -24.72
N LEU A 477 35.85 -9.36 -25.50
CA LEU A 477 34.58 -10.10 -25.55
C LEU A 477 34.31 -10.78 -24.20
N ASN A 478 35.33 -11.44 -23.64
CA ASN A 478 35.22 -12.10 -22.34
C ASN A 478 34.91 -11.10 -21.21
N ASP A 479 35.50 -9.90 -21.23
CA ASP A 479 35.20 -8.82 -20.27
C ASP A 479 33.73 -8.37 -20.32
N ARG A 480 33.14 -8.28 -21.52
CA ARG A 480 31.71 -7.97 -21.67
C ARG A 480 30.85 -9.08 -21.08
N GLU A 481 31.21 -10.33 -21.33
CA GLU A 481 30.50 -11.48 -20.78
C GLU A 481 30.62 -11.59 -19.25
N ILE A 482 31.80 -11.29 -18.68
CA ILE A 482 31.99 -11.19 -17.23
C ILE A 482 31.06 -10.12 -16.65
N THR A 483 30.99 -8.95 -17.29
CA THR A 483 30.13 -7.85 -16.83
C THR A 483 28.64 -8.24 -16.85
N THR A 484 28.19 -8.98 -17.87
CA THR A 484 26.80 -9.46 -17.92
C THR A 484 26.53 -10.55 -16.89
N CYS A 485 27.47 -11.47 -16.64
CA CYS A 485 27.37 -12.46 -15.56
C CYS A 485 27.29 -11.80 -14.18
N ILE A 486 28.11 -10.78 -13.90
CA ILE A 486 28.07 -10.03 -12.63
C ILE A 486 26.71 -9.36 -12.41
N ASN A 487 26.14 -8.75 -13.46
CA ASN A 487 24.82 -8.12 -13.33
C ASN A 487 23.71 -9.15 -13.07
N LYS A 488 23.76 -10.32 -13.75
CA LYS A 488 22.82 -11.42 -13.48
C LYS A 488 22.92 -11.92 -12.03
N ILE A 489 24.14 -12.10 -11.51
CA ILE A 489 24.36 -12.52 -10.12
C ILE A 489 23.74 -11.51 -9.15
N LYS A 490 23.98 -10.19 -9.34
CA LYS A 490 23.39 -9.15 -8.49
C LYS A 490 21.86 -9.15 -8.49
N ASP A 491 21.23 -9.42 -9.63
CA ASP A 491 19.78 -9.48 -9.73
C ASP A 491 19.21 -10.72 -9.01
N ILE A 492 19.92 -11.86 -9.09
CA ILE A 492 19.56 -13.09 -8.37
C ILE A 492 19.76 -12.92 -6.86
N GLU A 493 20.87 -12.30 -6.41
CA GLU A 493 21.16 -12.01 -5.00
C GLU A 493 20.07 -11.13 -4.37
N LYS A 494 19.66 -10.05 -5.03
CA LYS A 494 18.56 -9.20 -4.55
C LYS A 494 17.25 -9.96 -4.40
N ALA A 495 16.96 -10.85 -5.35
CA ALA A 495 15.77 -11.70 -5.28
C ALA A 495 15.84 -12.70 -4.12
N LEU A 496 17.04 -13.23 -3.81
CA LEU A 496 17.28 -14.14 -2.69
C LEU A 496 17.22 -13.43 -1.34
N GLU A 497 17.69 -12.18 -1.24
CA GLU A 497 17.60 -11.37 -0.01
C GLU A 497 16.13 -11.13 0.39
N ILE A 498 15.29 -10.75 -0.58
CA ILE A 498 13.84 -10.62 -0.38
C ILE A 498 13.21 -11.96 0.05
N ALA A 499 13.65 -13.07 -0.55
CA ALA A 499 13.16 -14.40 -0.19
C ALA A 499 13.60 -14.83 1.23
N GLN A 500 14.81 -14.47 1.66
CA GLN A 500 15.30 -14.69 3.02
C GLN A 500 14.54 -13.86 4.05
N ASP A 501 14.26 -12.59 3.77
CA ASP A 501 13.43 -11.73 4.61
C ASP A 501 12.02 -12.32 4.78
N HIS A 502 11.40 -12.80 3.70
CA HIS A 502 10.12 -13.48 3.76
C HIS A 502 10.17 -14.80 4.55
N ARG A 503 11.30 -15.52 4.52
CA ARG A 503 11.50 -16.72 5.32
C ARG A 503 11.56 -16.40 6.82
N LEU A 504 12.30 -15.35 7.21
CA LEU A 504 12.32 -14.88 8.60
C LEU A 504 10.93 -14.44 9.07
N GLN A 505 10.21 -13.70 8.24
CA GLN A 505 8.82 -13.29 8.51
C GLN A 505 7.90 -14.49 8.65
N TYR A 506 8.03 -15.51 7.79
CA TYR A 506 7.29 -16.77 7.87
C TYR A 506 7.54 -17.50 9.20
N ASP A 507 8.80 -17.70 9.58
CA ASP A 507 9.18 -18.41 10.81
C ASP A 507 8.70 -17.64 12.04
N PHE A 508 8.79 -16.31 12.01
CA PHE A 508 8.25 -15.44 13.05
C PHE A 508 6.71 -15.56 13.16
N ALA A 509 5.97 -15.46 12.05
CA ALA A 509 4.52 -15.64 12.05
C ALA A 509 4.12 -17.04 12.57
N LYS A 510 4.85 -18.08 12.18
CA LYS A 510 4.61 -19.45 12.66
C LYS A 510 4.79 -19.54 14.17
N SER A 511 5.87 -18.99 14.70
CA SER A 511 6.13 -18.93 16.14
C SER A 511 5.04 -18.15 16.88
N LEU A 512 4.67 -16.97 16.37
CA LEU A 512 3.60 -16.15 16.94
C LEU A 512 2.25 -16.85 16.95
N ILE A 513 1.87 -17.55 15.87
CA ILE A 513 0.61 -18.30 15.81
C ILE A 513 0.57 -19.35 16.93
N ASN A 514 1.65 -20.09 17.13
CA ASN A 514 1.74 -21.11 18.19
C ASN A 514 1.63 -20.49 19.59
N ILE A 515 2.35 -19.39 19.83
CA ILE A 515 2.29 -18.65 21.10
C ILE A 515 0.87 -18.14 21.34
N LEU A 516 0.23 -17.54 20.34
CA LEU A 516 -1.15 -17.06 20.46
C LEU A 516 -2.13 -18.20 20.73
N GLU A 517 -1.92 -19.38 20.16
CA GLU A 517 -2.77 -20.56 20.44
C GLU A 517 -2.64 -21.01 21.90
N GLU A 518 -1.43 -20.99 22.45
CA GLU A 518 -1.21 -21.31 23.85
C GLU A 518 -1.79 -20.25 24.79
N VAL A 519 -1.57 -18.96 24.49
CA VAL A 519 -2.15 -17.84 25.24
C VAL A 519 -3.67 -17.91 25.22
N LYS A 520 -4.28 -18.19 24.07
CA LYS A 520 -5.73 -18.36 23.94
C LYS A 520 -6.24 -19.49 24.84
N LYS A 521 -5.58 -20.65 24.83
CA LYS A 521 -5.97 -21.80 25.68
C LYS A 521 -5.89 -21.42 27.16
N ARG A 522 -4.79 -20.82 27.60
CA ARG A 522 -4.60 -20.37 29.00
C ARG A 522 -5.63 -19.32 29.40
N LEU A 523 -5.88 -18.32 28.55
CA LEU A 523 -6.87 -17.28 28.79
C LEU A 523 -8.29 -17.86 28.88
N LYS A 524 -8.64 -18.82 28.02
CA LYS A 524 -9.94 -19.49 28.05
C LYS A 524 -10.16 -20.21 29.39
N VAL A 525 -9.17 -20.98 29.84
CA VAL A 525 -9.23 -21.70 31.13
C VAL A 525 -9.35 -20.72 32.29
N GLN A 526 -8.51 -19.68 32.31
CA GLN A 526 -8.52 -18.66 33.36
C GLN A 526 -9.87 -17.93 33.41
N LYS A 527 -10.37 -17.44 32.27
CA LYS A 527 -11.65 -16.70 32.21
C LYS A 527 -12.85 -17.59 32.51
N ARG A 528 -12.80 -18.88 32.16
CA ARG A 528 -13.81 -19.86 32.55
C ARG A 528 -13.87 -20.03 34.07
N GLN A 529 -12.72 -20.28 34.71
CA GLN A 529 -12.64 -20.44 36.17
C GLN A 529 -13.10 -19.16 36.89
N GLU A 530 -12.61 -18.00 36.44
CA GLU A 530 -13.00 -16.70 37.00
C GLU A 530 -14.51 -16.45 36.88
N LEU A 531 -15.11 -16.80 35.74
CA LEU A 531 -16.56 -16.71 35.51
C LEU A 531 -17.33 -17.68 36.40
N GLU A 532 -16.91 -18.96 36.48
CA GLU A 532 -17.58 -19.97 37.31
C GLU A 532 -17.57 -19.57 38.79
N ASP A 533 -16.43 -19.15 39.32
CA ASP A 533 -16.28 -18.72 40.71
C ASP A 533 -17.13 -17.48 41.02
N THR A 534 -17.10 -16.49 40.12
CA THR A 534 -17.84 -15.24 40.28
C THR A 534 -19.35 -15.47 40.14
N TYR A 535 -19.77 -16.32 39.19
CA TYR A 535 -21.16 -16.68 38.99
C TYR A 535 -21.73 -17.40 40.21
N ASN A 536 -21.04 -18.42 40.72
CA ASN A 536 -21.45 -19.13 41.94
C ASN A 536 -21.52 -18.20 43.16
N ARG A 537 -20.58 -17.25 43.28
CA ARG A 537 -20.57 -16.26 44.36
C ARG A 537 -21.81 -15.36 44.30
N TYR A 538 -22.15 -14.84 43.13
CA TYR A 538 -23.32 -13.98 42.96
C TYR A 538 -24.62 -14.75 43.05
N LEU A 539 -24.67 -15.97 42.52
CA LEU A 539 -25.82 -16.84 42.66
C LEU A 539 -26.16 -17.08 44.13
N LYS A 540 -25.17 -17.40 44.97
CA LYS A 540 -25.35 -17.59 46.43
C LYS A 540 -25.77 -16.33 47.19
N ARG A 541 -25.55 -15.13 46.64
CA ARG A 541 -26.02 -13.87 47.24
C ARG A 541 -27.47 -13.57 46.84
N LEU A 542 -27.89 -14.00 45.66
CA LEU A 542 -29.22 -13.72 45.12
C LEU A 542 -30.24 -14.80 45.49
N LEU A 543 -29.84 -16.07 45.43
CA LEU A 543 -30.63 -17.20 45.89
C LEU A 543 -30.46 -17.37 47.41
N ASP A 544 -31.56 -17.60 48.10
CA ASP A 544 -31.55 -17.98 49.50
C ASP A 544 -31.06 -19.44 49.68
N SER A 545 -31.09 -19.95 50.92
CA SER A 545 -30.71 -21.31 51.33
C SER A 545 -31.55 -22.46 50.72
N ASN A 546 -32.17 -22.24 49.56
CA ASN A 546 -32.86 -23.26 48.81
C ASN A 546 -31.83 -24.19 48.16
N THR A 547 -31.79 -25.45 48.63
CA THR A 547 -30.83 -26.49 48.24
C THR A 547 -31.00 -26.99 46.81
N LEU A 548 -31.90 -26.37 46.02
CA LEU A 548 -32.18 -26.79 44.66
C LEU A 548 -30.95 -26.61 43.79
N ILE A 549 -30.29 -25.44 43.80
CA ILE A 549 -29.06 -25.18 43.05
C ILE A 549 -27.93 -24.89 44.04
N ASN A 550 -26.97 -25.80 44.14
CA ASN A 550 -25.83 -25.66 45.04
C ASN A 550 -24.61 -25.04 44.33
N HIS A 551 -24.35 -25.53 43.12
CA HIS A 551 -23.18 -25.17 42.33
C HIS A 551 -23.52 -25.15 40.84
N ILE A 552 -22.91 -24.23 40.12
CA ILE A 552 -22.93 -24.16 38.67
C ILE A 552 -21.55 -24.53 38.16
N GLU A 553 -21.50 -25.52 37.26
CA GLU A 553 -20.29 -25.91 36.55
C GLU A 553 -20.33 -25.36 35.13
N ILE A 554 -19.20 -24.81 34.68
CA ILE A 554 -19.02 -24.33 33.32
C ILE A 554 -18.00 -25.21 32.63
N ASP A 555 -18.37 -25.88 31.55
CA ASP A 555 -17.45 -26.75 30.81
C ASP A 555 -16.48 -25.97 29.89
N ASP A 556 -15.57 -26.68 29.21
CA ASP A 556 -14.58 -26.07 28.31
C ASP A 556 -15.19 -25.35 27.09
N HIS A 557 -16.47 -25.58 26.80
CA HIS A 557 -17.26 -24.91 25.77
C HIS A 557 -18.14 -23.80 26.33
N PHE A 558 -17.96 -23.40 27.60
CA PHE A 558 -18.83 -22.47 28.31
C PHE A 558 -20.29 -22.92 28.44
N ALA A 559 -20.57 -24.22 28.29
CA ALA A 559 -21.90 -24.76 28.56
C ALA A 559 -22.12 -24.83 30.08
N ILE A 560 -23.29 -24.38 30.52
CA ILE A 560 -23.66 -24.27 31.93
C ILE A 560 -24.41 -25.53 32.34
N ALA A 561 -23.97 -26.12 33.46
CA ALA A 561 -24.65 -27.23 34.13
C ALA A 561 -24.98 -26.85 35.58
N TYR A 562 -26.25 -26.98 35.95
CA TYR A 562 -26.74 -26.74 37.32
C TYR A 562 -26.63 -28.03 38.13
N LYS A 563 -26.00 -27.96 39.31
CA LYS A 563 -25.83 -29.10 40.23
C LYS A 563 -26.51 -28.87 41.57
N ASP A 564 -27.08 -29.93 42.11
CA ASP A 564 -27.67 -29.95 43.45
C ASP A 564 -26.61 -30.17 44.55
N ASN A 565 -27.04 -30.32 45.80
CA ASN A 565 -26.15 -30.61 46.94
C ASN A 565 -25.40 -31.96 46.82
N ASN A 566 -25.93 -32.90 46.04
CA ASN A 566 -25.33 -34.22 45.82
C ASN A 566 -24.36 -34.23 44.62
N GLY A 567 -24.30 -33.12 43.86
CA GLY A 567 -23.49 -33.01 42.64
C GLY A 567 -24.18 -33.52 41.38
N GLU A 568 -25.46 -33.89 41.47
CA GLU A 568 -26.28 -34.39 40.36
C GLU A 568 -26.75 -33.24 39.47
N LYS A 569 -26.86 -33.49 38.16
CA LYS A 569 -27.32 -32.47 37.20
C LYS A 569 -28.82 -32.24 37.33
N ILE A 570 -29.22 -30.98 37.42
CA ILE A 570 -30.62 -30.57 37.54
C ILE A 570 -31.16 -30.24 36.15
N GLY A 571 -32.32 -30.81 35.82
CA GLY A 571 -33.07 -30.40 34.65
C GLY A 571 -33.59 -28.97 34.80
N LEU A 572 -33.33 -28.12 33.81
CA LEU A 572 -33.83 -26.74 33.75
C LEU A 572 -35.37 -26.66 33.82
N SER A 573 -36.09 -27.71 33.45
CA SER A 573 -37.55 -27.79 33.60
C SER A 573 -38.03 -27.80 35.05
N THR A 574 -37.17 -28.19 36.00
CA THR A 574 -37.49 -28.31 37.44
C THR A 574 -37.29 -26.99 38.18
N ILE A 575 -36.59 -26.02 37.57
CA ILE A 575 -36.30 -24.71 38.15
C ILE A 575 -37.46 -23.75 37.84
N SER A 576 -37.96 -23.05 38.88
CA SER A 576 -39.02 -22.05 38.71
C SER A 576 -38.58 -20.88 37.82
N ALA A 577 -39.53 -20.21 37.17
CA ALA A 577 -39.24 -19.06 36.31
C ALA A 577 -38.50 -17.93 37.05
N GLY A 578 -38.86 -17.66 38.32
CA GLY A 578 -38.17 -16.67 39.16
C GLY A 578 -36.72 -17.07 39.46
N MET A 579 -36.44 -18.34 39.76
CA MET A 579 -35.07 -18.82 39.98
C MET A 579 -34.23 -18.76 38.71
N LYS A 580 -34.81 -19.07 37.53
CA LYS A 580 -34.13 -18.89 36.25
C LYS A 580 -33.75 -17.44 35.99
N GLN A 581 -34.63 -16.51 36.32
CA GLN A 581 -34.37 -15.07 36.20
C GLN A 581 -33.24 -14.62 37.13
N LEU A 582 -33.24 -15.06 38.39
CA LEU A 582 -32.16 -14.77 39.35
C LEU A 582 -30.82 -15.35 38.88
N SER A 583 -30.85 -16.58 38.36
CA SER A 583 -29.66 -17.23 37.81
C SER A 583 -29.11 -16.47 36.60
N ALA A 584 -29.97 -16.11 35.65
CA ALA A 584 -29.57 -15.29 34.50
C ALA A 584 -29.01 -13.92 34.95
N THR A 585 -29.61 -13.31 35.98
CA THR A 585 -29.13 -12.04 36.55
C THR A 585 -27.73 -12.20 37.17
N ALA A 586 -27.50 -13.27 37.94
CA ALA A 586 -26.18 -13.57 38.51
C ALA A 586 -25.12 -13.85 37.42
N LEU A 587 -25.50 -14.54 36.33
CA LEU A 587 -24.63 -14.76 35.18
C LEU A 587 -24.24 -13.45 34.50
N LEU A 588 -25.20 -12.57 34.23
CA LEU A 588 -24.95 -11.26 33.64
C LEU A 588 -24.06 -10.39 34.54
N TRP A 589 -24.29 -10.44 35.85
CA TRP A 589 -23.44 -9.76 36.83
C TRP A 589 -22.00 -10.27 36.76
N ALA A 590 -21.81 -11.60 36.76
CA ALA A 590 -20.50 -12.22 36.67
C ALA A 590 -19.80 -11.90 35.35
N LEU A 591 -20.49 -12.00 34.21
CA LEU A 591 -19.96 -11.64 32.90
C LEU A 591 -19.51 -10.19 32.85
N LYS A 592 -20.31 -9.26 33.40
CA LYS A 592 -19.95 -7.85 33.46
C LYS A 592 -18.66 -7.64 34.25
N ASP A 593 -18.53 -8.25 35.43
CA ASP A 593 -17.34 -8.04 36.26
C ASP A 593 -16.09 -8.70 35.68
N VAL A 594 -16.20 -9.93 35.18
CA VAL A 594 -15.07 -10.66 34.55
C VAL A 594 -14.63 -10.03 33.23
N SER A 595 -15.56 -9.38 32.51
CA SER A 595 -15.23 -8.61 31.30
C SER A 595 -14.47 -7.31 31.58
N GLY A 596 -14.52 -6.80 32.81
CA GLY A 596 -13.90 -5.53 33.21
C GLY A 596 -14.48 -4.29 32.52
N LYS A 597 -15.66 -4.39 31.88
CA LYS A 597 -16.26 -3.26 31.17
C LYS A 597 -17.25 -2.49 32.02
N ASP A 598 -17.01 -1.18 32.14
CA ASP A 598 -17.92 -0.23 32.79
C ASP A 598 -18.96 0.29 31.78
N ILE A 599 -19.99 -0.51 31.52
CA ILE A 599 -21.12 -0.17 30.65
C ILE A 599 -22.36 0.12 31.53
N PRO A 600 -23.20 1.13 31.20
CA PRO A 600 -24.46 1.34 31.90
C PRO A 600 -25.38 0.12 31.79
N ILE A 601 -26.20 -0.14 32.80
CA ILE A 601 -27.15 -1.25 32.80
C ILE A 601 -28.57 -0.68 32.78
N ILE A 602 -29.41 -1.19 31.88
CA ILE A 602 -30.82 -0.79 31.74
C ILE A 602 -31.70 -2.03 31.87
N ILE A 603 -32.60 -2.04 32.84
CA ILE A 603 -33.47 -3.18 33.12
C ILE A 603 -34.94 -2.74 33.09
N ASP A 604 -35.71 -3.31 32.17
CA ASP A 604 -37.19 -3.25 32.17
C ASP A 604 -37.75 -4.39 33.02
N THR A 605 -38.88 -4.16 33.69
CA THR A 605 -39.55 -5.10 34.61
C THR A 605 -38.60 -5.91 35.51
N PRO A 606 -37.82 -5.23 36.36
CA PRO A 606 -36.63 -5.81 36.97
C PRO A 606 -36.92 -6.93 37.99
N MET A 607 -38.16 -7.06 38.48
CA MET A 607 -38.52 -7.92 39.61
C MET A 607 -39.74 -8.83 39.36
N GLY A 608 -40.33 -8.80 38.16
CA GLY A 608 -41.49 -9.62 37.80
C GLY A 608 -41.23 -11.12 38.05
N ARG A 609 -42.26 -11.84 38.52
CA ARG A 609 -42.24 -13.32 38.74
C ARG A 609 -41.23 -13.84 39.78
N ILE A 610 -40.54 -12.95 40.49
CA ILE A 610 -39.66 -13.26 41.62
C ILE A 610 -40.45 -13.08 42.92
N ASP A 611 -40.29 -14.00 43.86
CA ASP A 611 -40.91 -13.92 45.18
C ASP A 611 -40.26 -12.87 46.07
N ARG A 612 -41.00 -12.45 47.09
CA ARG A 612 -40.67 -11.28 47.92
C ARG A 612 -39.26 -11.33 48.52
N GLN A 613 -38.83 -12.50 48.97
CA GLN A 613 -37.56 -12.66 49.66
C GLN A 613 -36.38 -12.45 48.70
N HIS A 614 -36.40 -13.09 47.53
CA HIS A 614 -35.38 -12.86 46.51
C HIS A 614 -35.44 -11.46 45.88
N GLN A 615 -36.61 -10.81 45.83
CA GLN A 615 -36.70 -9.39 45.47
C GLN A 615 -35.92 -8.52 46.47
N ASP A 616 -36.02 -8.79 47.77
CA ASP A 616 -35.28 -8.05 48.80
C ASP A 616 -33.76 -8.25 48.64
N ASN A 617 -33.30 -9.43 48.22
CA ASN A 617 -31.90 -9.68 47.89
C ASN A 617 -31.44 -8.86 46.67
N LEU A 618 -32.23 -8.79 45.60
CA LEU A 618 -31.89 -7.96 44.42
C LEU A 618 -31.74 -6.47 44.77
N LEU A 619 -32.64 -5.95 45.61
CA LEU A 619 -32.63 -4.56 46.07
C LEU A 619 -31.40 -4.20 46.91
N ARG A 620 -30.86 -5.16 47.68
CA ARG A 620 -29.71 -4.96 48.56
C ARG A 620 -28.38 -5.26 47.89
N GLU A 621 -28.29 -6.42 47.23
CA GLU A 621 -27.04 -6.98 46.74
C GLU A 621 -26.74 -6.59 45.30
N TYR A 622 -27.75 -6.60 44.42
CA TYR A 622 -27.53 -6.47 42.97
C TYR A 622 -27.64 -5.02 42.47
N TYR A 623 -28.81 -4.39 42.57
CA TYR A 623 -29.04 -3.09 41.92
C TYR A 623 -28.06 -1.99 42.35
N PRO A 624 -27.68 -1.87 43.65
CA PRO A 624 -26.68 -0.88 44.05
C PRO A 624 -25.26 -1.18 43.55
N ASN A 625 -24.91 -2.45 43.36
CA ASN A 625 -23.50 -2.87 43.20
C ASN A 625 -23.14 -3.35 41.78
N VAL A 626 -24.11 -3.59 40.90
CA VAL A 626 -23.83 -4.20 39.59
C VAL A 626 -22.99 -3.29 38.68
N GLY A 627 -23.08 -1.96 38.79
CA GLY A 627 -22.31 -1.07 37.91
C GLY A 627 -22.30 0.39 38.32
N LYS A 628 -21.49 1.19 37.62
CA LYS A 628 -21.35 2.64 37.89
C LYS A 628 -22.62 3.45 37.54
N GLN A 629 -23.49 2.91 36.69
CA GLN A 629 -24.77 3.51 36.36
C GLN A 629 -25.79 2.42 36.06
N MET A 630 -26.94 2.53 36.72
CA MET A 630 -28.09 1.67 36.52
C MET A 630 -29.33 2.51 36.20
N ILE A 631 -30.11 2.10 35.21
CA ILE A 631 -31.41 2.67 34.86
C ILE A 631 -32.46 1.59 35.04
N LEU A 632 -33.29 1.73 36.07
CA LEU A 632 -34.38 0.80 36.39
C LEU A 632 -35.69 1.34 35.82
N LEU A 633 -36.46 0.47 35.16
CA LEU A 633 -37.79 0.80 34.65
C LEU A 633 -38.86 -0.06 35.34
N PRO A 634 -39.15 0.16 36.64
CA PRO A 634 -40.13 -0.63 37.37
C PRO A 634 -41.57 -0.24 37.02
N THR A 635 -42.47 -1.21 37.14
CA THR A 635 -43.91 -0.96 37.28
C THR A 635 -44.26 -0.50 38.70
N ASP A 636 -45.44 0.10 38.86
CA ASP A 636 -45.93 0.52 40.19
C ASP A 636 -46.06 -0.63 41.18
N SER A 637 -46.34 -1.84 40.69
CA SER A 637 -46.42 -3.06 41.50
C SER A 637 -45.04 -3.64 41.86
N GLU A 638 -44.02 -3.36 41.05
CA GLU A 638 -42.67 -3.88 41.30
C GLU A 638 -41.91 -3.03 42.31
N LEU A 639 -42.06 -1.71 42.28
CA LEU A 639 -41.45 -0.77 43.21
C LEU A 639 -42.52 -0.09 44.07
N ASP A 640 -43.01 -0.82 45.07
CA ASP A 640 -43.87 -0.30 46.13
C ASP A 640 -43.09 0.62 47.09
N ASP A 641 -43.78 1.31 48.00
CA ASP A 641 -43.17 2.27 48.94
C ASP A 641 -42.08 1.64 49.82
N ARG A 642 -42.24 0.36 50.18
CA ARG A 642 -41.25 -0.38 50.98
C ARG A 642 -39.97 -0.59 50.18
N LYS A 643 -40.08 -1.09 48.96
CA LYS A 643 -38.93 -1.36 48.08
C LYS A 643 -38.27 -0.07 47.62
N HIS A 644 -39.06 0.99 47.37
CA HIS A 644 -38.56 2.33 47.10
C HIS A 644 -37.71 2.84 48.26
N ALA A 645 -38.20 2.72 49.50
CA ALA A 645 -37.43 3.11 50.69
C ALA A 645 -36.08 2.39 50.81
N MET A 646 -36.00 1.12 50.39
CA MET A 646 -34.74 0.35 50.36
C MET A 646 -33.75 0.85 49.30
N LEU A 647 -34.23 1.28 48.13
CA LEU A 647 -33.39 1.78 47.04
C LEU A 647 -33.07 3.28 47.14
N ARG A 648 -33.89 4.06 47.84
CA ARG A 648 -33.78 5.52 47.96
C ARG A 648 -32.36 6.05 48.24
N PRO A 649 -31.53 5.40 49.09
CA PRO A 649 -30.15 5.87 49.32
C PRO A 649 -29.28 5.90 48.06
N TYR A 650 -29.55 5.02 47.10
CA TYR A 650 -28.76 4.82 45.87
C TYR A 650 -29.36 5.52 44.64
N ILE A 651 -30.61 6.00 44.74
CA ILE A 651 -31.30 6.71 43.65
C ILE A 651 -30.75 8.13 43.52
N CYS A 652 -30.28 8.46 42.33
CA CYS A 652 -29.81 9.79 41.95
C CYS A 652 -30.94 10.64 41.35
N ARG A 653 -31.75 10.05 40.46
CA ARG A 653 -32.90 10.70 39.82
C ARG A 653 -34.05 9.73 39.63
N GLU A 654 -35.26 10.27 39.63
CA GLU A 654 -36.48 9.51 39.41
C GLU A 654 -37.43 10.29 38.47
N TYR A 655 -38.05 9.56 37.55
CA TYR A 655 -39.01 10.09 36.59
C TYR A 655 -40.25 9.20 36.57
N THR A 656 -41.40 9.83 36.37
CA THR A 656 -42.67 9.16 36.09
C THR A 656 -42.98 9.28 34.60
N LEU A 657 -43.20 8.13 33.97
CA LEU A 657 -43.65 7.99 32.58
C LEU A 657 -45.17 7.79 32.56
N ASP A 658 -45.88 8.79 32.08
CA ASP A 658 -47.33 8.75 31.96
C ASP A 658 -47.75 8.81 30.48
N ASN A 659 -48.68 7.97 30.06
CA ASN A 659 -49.18 7.92 28.69
C ASN A 659 -50.71 7.72 28.70
N PRO A 660 -51.48 8.73 29.15
CA PRO A 660 -52.91 8.58 29.40
C PRO A 660 -53.69 8.33 28.11
N ASP A 661 -53.26 8.95 27.00
CA ASP A 661 -53.95 8.90 25.72
C ASP A 661 -53.44 7.75 24.82
N GLY A 662 -52.45 6.97 25.28
CA GLY A 662 -51.79 5.91 24.51
C GLY A 662 -50.93 6.40 23.34
N GLN A 663 -50.95 7.69 23.01
CA GLN A 663 -50.30 8.27 21.83
C GLN A 663 -49.01 9.04 22.12
N ALA A 664 -48.83 9.55 23.34
CA ALA A 664 -47.73 10.43 23.69
C ALA A 664 -47.35 10.27 25.17
N THR A 665 -46.19 9.67 25.42
CA THR A 665 -45.60 9.58 26.75
C THR A 665 -45.15 10.96 27.22
N LYS A 666 -45.60 11.38 28.40
CA LYS A 666 -45.13 12.55 29.15
C LYS A 666 -44.13 12.09 30.21
N VAL A 667 -42.97 12.75 30.24
CA VAL A 667 -41.92 12.52 31.24
C VAL A 667 -42.05 13.59 32.32
N VAL A 668 -42.35 13.16 33.55
CA VAL A 668 -42.52 14.06 34.69
C VAL A 668 -41.39 13.76 35.68
N PRO A 669 -40.53 14.73 36.04
CA PRO A 669 -39.58 14.56 37.13
C PRO A 669 -40.32 14.23 38.42
N PHE A 670 -39.88 13.19 39.12
CA PHE A 670 -40.48 12.82 40.40
C PHE A 670 -39.97 13.79 41.48
N ASN A 671 -40.80 14.76 41.85
CA ASN A 671 -40.53 15.60 43.01
C ASN A 671 -41.05 14.85 44.25
N ALA A 672 -40.13 14.22 44.98
CA ALA A 672 -40.39 13.59 46.27
C ALA A 672 -40.35 14.61 47.42
#